data_AF-A0AA43FGE3-F1
#
_entry.id   AF-A0AA43FGE3-F1
#
_cell.length_a   1.000
_cell.length_b   1.000
_cell.length_c   1.000
_cell.angle_alpha   90.00
_cell.angle_beta   90.00
_cell.angle_gamma   90.00
#
_symmetry.space_group_name_H-M   'P 1'
#
loop_
_entity.id
_entity.type
_entity.pdbx_description
1 polymer ?
#
loop_
_entity_poly.entity_id
_entity_poly.type
_entity_poly.pdbx_seq_one_letter_code
_entity_poly.pdbx_strand_id
1 'polypeptide(L)'
;MTKAQTPMPGKMESMGKALKVVMALAAIACAGSYTPASAQTPDSEIKSHASASRSDLEKASPAANPEFAQALRNWAESMNDGDHEKSVEYSGKILERHVYLGSRNIIPAADIAITVGRKSLAIFDFEGALMAGQLATQLAPDYPVGYFFLGKTRYVMDKKDVNNIFPHYINGVKATLLNKLELARFVSGFIKFIFISVAFTFIIVFVTLLFVHHKALFSEVISLIPGGAEDKFKYIIGALLVLAPLALGGLFLFVVVLSLLLWPYIRKNEKGIIILFVALVLVAPTAFKQMAKFTVIGGDDTYRALYLLSKESWDYESKMVIERALAKNPNSELFLFATGSLNKMAKNTEAAVAAYDALLAIRANNIEALINKGNAIFQSESLKDKKDQNFDEASGIFEQATKLNPNSVEAFYNLNVAYTEMLQNKKATKAYESALNINQKKANEYAYISAQNSDRPEKKVIDFLITPAILKTYENTIQDRVDSLAEGFWGANFAPLSLDLYKKLSMAYVLLFIGIALFWERGRIPHQTCLSCGAAFHPPMRLEMSTPKCNQCVAAQSSKTVVTSVKKDLKKKEIREYKDRVSTIADLLDRVIPGVGRIYTNSPFGGMVFTAISTILVVFVATLVYYDLVTVSMAPADMARKNAPAFVVLGLYWLTMNTALFKEH
;
A
#
# COMPACT_ATOMS: atom_id res chain seq x y z
N MET A 1 55.78 -5.54 24.30
CA MET A 1 55.58 -7.00 24.19
C MET A 1 54.43 -7.41 25.09
N THR A 2 53.22 -7.51 24.55
CA THR A 2 52.02 -7.91 25.31
C THR A 2 51.36 -9.07 24.56
N LYS A 3 51.27 -10.21 25.25
CA LYS A 3 50.75 -11.48 24.75
C LYS A 3 49.25 -11.40 24.45
N ALA A 4 48.86 -12.00 23.34
CA ALA A 4 47.49 -12.31 22.98
C ALA A 4 46.92 -13.45 23.85
N GLN A 5 45.66 -13.34 24.25
CA GLN A 5 44.83 -14.43 24.77
C GLN A 5 43.66 -14.68 23.81
N THR A 6 43.52 -15.92 23.37
CA THR A 6 42.42 -16.46 22.56
C THR A 6 41.17 -16.74 23.42
N PRO A 7 39.94 -16.62 22.89
CA PRO A 7 38.72 -16.93 23.63
C PRO A 7 38.33 -18.42 23.52
N MET A 8 37.71 -18.94 24.59
CA MET A 8 37.33 -20.34 24.83
C MET A 8 36.15 -20.88 23.98
N PRO A 9 36.02 -22.21 23.78
CA PRO A 9 35.12 -22.85 22.81
C PRO A 9 33.64 -22.98 23.23
N GLY A 10 33.27 -22.65 24.47
CA GLY A 10 31.94 -23.00 25.04
C GLY A 10 30.76 -22.11 24.65
N LYS A 11 30.96 -20.99 23.92
CA LYS A 11 29.89 -20.02 23.60
C LYS A 11 29.19 -20.24 22.25
N MET A 12 29.77 -21.02 21.32
CA MET A 12 29.13 -21.27 20.02
C MET A 12 28.07 -22.37 20.08
N GLU A 13 28.20 -23.32 21.01
CA GLU A 13 27.27 -24.46 21.11
C GLU A 13 25.90 -24.09 21.71
N SER A 14 25.85 -23.07 22.56
CA SER A 14 24.58 -22.57 23.15
C SER A 14 23.79 -21.69 22.17
N MET A 15 24.46 -20.92 21.31
CA MET A 15 23.82 -20.18 20.21
C MET A 15 23.23 -21.12 19.15
N GLY A 16 23.89 -22.23 18.84
CA GLY A 16 23.38 -23.24 17.92
C GLY A 16 22.10 -23.95 18.41
N LYS A 17 21.97 -24.16 19.73
CA LYS A 17 20.76 -24.73 20.33
C LYS A 17 19.61 -23.71 20.41
N ALA A 18 19.91 -22.45 20.72
CA ALA A 18 18.89 -21.37 20.71
C ALA A 18 18.33 -21.11 19.30
N LEU A 19 19.18 -21.12 18.27
CA LEU A 19 18.76 -20.92 16.87
C LEU A 19 17.89 -22.06 16.35
N LYS A 20 18.16 -23.31 16.76
CA LYS A 20 17.32 -24.47 16.42
C LYS A 20 15.94 -24.43 17.08
N VAL A 21 15.84 -23.91 18.32
CA VAL A 21 14.55 -23.74 19.02
C VAL A 21 13.72 -22.62 18.37
N VAL A 22 14.34 -21.52 17.97
CA VAL A 22 13.66 -20.42 17.24
C VAL A 22 13.18 -20.89 15.85
N MET A 23 13.99 -21.68 15.13
CA MET A 23 13.60 -22.26 13.84
C MET A 23 12.48 -23.30 13.97
N ALA A 24 12.49 -24.12 15.03
CA ALA A 24 11.42 -25.08 15.30
C ALA A 24 10.09 -24.40 15.69
N LEU A 25 10.13 -23.31 16.44
CA LEU A 25 8.95 -22.51 16.77
C LEU A 25 8.38 -21.77 15.54
N ALA A 26 9.24 -21.33 14.61
CA ALA A 26 8.81 -20.76 13.32
C ALA A 26 8.17 -21.81 12.38
N ALA A 27 8.64 -23.06 12.41
CA ALA A 27 8.05 -24.14 11.62
C ALA A 27 6.68 -24.60 12.15
N ILE A 28 6.47 -24.59 13.47
CA ILE A 28 5.18 -24.93 14.10
C ILE A 28 4.12 -23.85 13.86
N ALA A 29 4.52 -22.56 13.73
CA ALA A 29 3.62 -21.48 13.36
C ALA A 29 3.18 -21.51 11.88
N CYS A 30 3.90 -22.22 11.01
CA CYS A 30 3.60 -22.36 9.58
C CYS A 30 2.82 -23.64 9.22
N ALA A 31 2.64 -24.57 10.16
CA ALA A 31 1.88 -25.80 9.94
C ALA A 31 0.37 -25.60 10.24
N GLY A 32 -0.22 -24.57 9.64
CA GLY A 32 -1.67 -24.43 9.51
C GLY A 32 -2.08 -24.93 8.13
N SER A 33 -2.73 -26.09 8.10
CA SER A 33 -3.27 -26.82 6.94
C SER A 33 -3.45 -26.01 5.64
N TYR A 34 -2.51 -26.16 4.71
CA TYR A 34 -2.71 -25.89 3.29
C TYR A 34 -2.27 -27.14 2.52
N THR A 35 -3.23 -27.90 2.02
CA THR A 35 -2.99 -28.92 1.01
C THR A 35 -2.84 -28.19 -0.33
N PRO A 36 -1.68 -28.23 -1.01
CA PRO A 36 -1.56 -27.65 -2.34
C PRO A 36 -2.35 -28.53 -3.33
N ALA A 37 -3.47 -28.00 -3.83
CA ALA A 37 -4.12 -28.56 -5.00
C ALA A 37 -3.19 -28.37 -6.21
N SER A 38 -2.77 -29.51 -6.79
CA SER A 38 -2.11 -29.70 -8.09
C SER A 38 -1.12 -28.64 -8.57
N ALA A 39 0.17 -28.96 -8.45
CA ALA A 39 1.22 -28.30 -9.22
C ALA A 39 0.94 -28.46 -10.73
N GLN A 40 0.55 -27.38 -11.39
CA GLN A 40 0.63 -27.26 -12.84
C GLN A 40 2.01 -26.73 -13.21
N THR A 41 2.68 -27.41 -14.14
CA THR A 41 4.04 -27.14 -14.58
C THR A 41 4.11 -25.89 -15.48
N PRO A 42 5.29 -25.23 -15.60
CA PRO A 42 5.46 -23.97 -16.35
C PRO A 42 5.12 -24.06 -17.85
N ASP A 43 5.05 -25.27 -18.43
CA ASP A 43 4.78 -25.48 -19.84
C ASP A 43 3.30 -25.30 -20.23
N SER A 44 2.36 -25.25 -19.27
CA SER A 44 0.92 -25.08 -19.59
C SER A 44 0.49 -23.62 -19.76
N GLU A 45 1.22 -22.66 -19.21
CA GLU A 45 0.92 -21.23 -19.41
C GLU A 45 1.29 -20.73 -20.82
N ILE A 46 2.28 -21.34 -21.46
CA ILE A 46 2.76 -20.93 -22.79
C ILE A 46 1.78 -21.35 -23.90
N LYS A 47 0.94 -22.38 -23.68
CA LYS A 47 0.06 -22.94 -24.73
C LYS A 47 -1.36 -22.37 -24.78
N SER A 48 -1.79 -21.56 -23.81
CA SER A 48 -3.17 -21.02 -23.80
C SER A 48 -3.36 -19.70 -24.60
N HIS A 49 -2.27 -19.13 -25.12
CA HIS A 49 -2.28 -17.84 -25.84
C HIS A 49 -2.40 -17.93 -27.37
N ALA A 50 -2.70 -19.10 -27.93
CA ALA A 50 -2.78 -19.29 -29.38
C ALA A 50 -4.21 -19.62 -29.83
N SER A 51 -5.02 -18.59 -30.10
CA SER A 51 -5.98 -18.53 -31.24
C SER A 51 -6.95 -17.35 -31.12
N ALA A 52 -6.60 -16.23 -31.76
CA ALA A 52 -7.55 -15.23 -32.26
C ALA A 52 -6.93 -14.58 -33.50
N SER A 53 -7.72 -14.35 -34.55
CA SER A 53 -7.27 -14.06 -35.90
C SER A 53 -6.41 -12.79 -35.99
N ARG A 54 -5.33 -12.93 -36.76
CA ARG A 54 -4.08 -12.16 -36.73
C ARG A 54 -4.12 -10.80 -37.44
N SER A 55 -5.19 -10.46 -38.16
CA SER A 55 -5.23 -9.27 -39.05
C SER A 55 -5.70 -7.97 -38.39
N ASP A 56 -6.54 -8.03 -37.35
CA ASP A 56 -7.21 -6.83 -36.80
C ASP A 56 -6.55 -6.30 -35.50
N LEU A 57 -5.54 -7.04 -35.06
CA LEU A 57 -4.67 -6.77 -33.91
C LEU A 57 -3.46 -5.89 -34.31
N GLU A 58 -3.39 -5.53 -35.61
CA GLU A 58 -2.30 -4.84 -36.28
C GLU A 58 -2.36 -3.29 -36.27
N LYS A 59 -3.22 -2.58 -35.48
CA LYS A 59 -3.23 -1.07 -35.43
C LYS A 59 -2.66 -0.19 -34.26
N ALA A 60 -2.50 -0.59 -32.97
CA ALA A 60 -1.47 0.05 -32.09
C ALA A 60 -0.78 -0.72 -30.90
N SER A 61 -0.51 -2.01 -31.07
CA SER A 61 0.66 -2.69 -30.47
C SER A 61 1.97 -2.25 -31.19
N PRO A 62 3.19 -2.66 -30.79
CA PRO A 62 4.32 -2.69 -31.72
C PRO A 62 3.96 -3.32 -33.05
N ALA A 63 3.25 -4.46 -33.07
CA ALA A 63 2.65 -5.07 -34.27
C ALA A 63 1.69 -4.14 -35.03
N ALA A 64 1.44 -2.98 -34.42
CA ALA A 64 0.32 -2.09 -34.55
C ALA A 64 0.43 -1.18 -35.81
N ASN A 65 1.70 -1.03 -36.11
CA ASN A 65 2.31 0.02 -36.87
C ASN A 65 3.58 -0.68 -37.33
N PRO A 66 3.56 -1.29 -38.52
CA PRO A 66 4.62 -2.20 -38.95
C PRO A 66 6.00 -1.58 -38.82
N GLU A 67 6.10 -0.27 -39.01
CA GLU A 67 7.32 0.52 -38.88
C GLU A 67 7.77 0.65 -37.42
N PHE A 68 6.87 0.95 -36.47
CA PHE A 68 7.20 0.98 -35.03
C PHE A 68 7.56 -0.42 -34.52
N ALA A 69 6.83 -1.45 -34.95
CA ALA A 69 7.15 -2.86 -34.70
C ALA A 69 8.55 -3.20 -35.17
N GLN A 70 8.84 -2.83 -36.41
CA GLN A 70 10.09 -3.16 -37.06
C GLN A 70 11.23 -2.40 -36.41
N ALA A 71 11.03 -1.12 -36.07
CA ALA A 71 12.01 -0.35 -35.33
C ALA A 71 12.29 -0.98 -33.95
N LEU A 72 11.26 -1.40 -33.21
CA LEU A 72 11.41 -2.12 -31.93
C LEU A 72 12.09 -3.48 -32.07
N ARG A 73 11.78 -4.25 -33.13
CA ARG A 73 12.43 -5.53 -33.41
C ARG A 73 13.89 -5.34 -33.77
N ASN A 74 14.17 -4.47 -34.72
CA ASN A 74 15.53 -4.15 -35.15
C ASN A 74 16.36 -3.62 -33.99
N TRP A 75 15.76 -2.80 -33.13
CA TRP A 75 16.37 -2.34 -31.88
C TRP A 75 16.68 -3.51 -30.94
N ALA A 76 15.72 -4.40 -30.69
CA ALA A 76 15.93 -5.54 -29.80
C ALA A 76 16.98 -6.52 -30.36
N GLU A 77 17.03 -6.71 -31.68
CA GLU A 77 18.05 -7.50 -32.37
C GLU A 77 19.43 -6.86 -32.24
N SER A 78 19.57 -5.57 -32.56
CA SER A 78 20.85 -4.86 -32.41
C SER A 78 21.36 -4.88 -30.97
N MET A 79 20.44 -4.82 -29.99
CA MET A 79 20.78 -4.95 -28.57
C MET A 79 21.24 -6.36 -28.20
N ASN A 80 20.65 -7.42 -28.77
CA ASN A 80 21.10 -8.80 -28.55
C ASN A 80 22.45 -9.08 -29.23
N ASP A 81 22.71 -8.41 -30.36
CA ASP A 81 23.96 -8.51 -31.12
C ASP A 81 25.10 -7.68 -30.51
N GLY A 82 24.81 -6.83 -29.51
CA GLY A 82 25.77 -5.91 -28.90
C GLY A 82 26.13 -4.70 -29.77
N ASP A 83 25.37 -4.44 -30.84
CA ASP A 83 25.56 -3.30 -31.73
C ASP A 83 24.84 -2.07 -31.18
N HIS A 84 25.52 -1.38 -30.25
CA HIS A 84 24.97 -0.20 -29.57
C HIS A 84 24.74 0.99 -30.51
N GLU A 85 25.52 1.14 -31.58
CA GLU A 85 25.36 2.22 -32.54
C GLU A 85 24.04 2.10 -33.31
N LYS A 86 23.75 0.91 -33.86
CA LYS A 86 22.45 0.62 -34.48
C LYS A 86 21.31 0.73 -33.49
N SER A 87 21.53 0.31 -32.24
CA SER A 87 20.53 0.42 -31.18
C SER A 87 20.15 1.87 -30.90
N VAL A 88 21.10 2.82 -30.95
CA VAL A 88 20.80 4.26 -30.82
C VAL A 88 19.98 4.76 -32.01
N GLU A 89 20.36 4.38 -33.24
CA GLU A 89 19.61 4.77 -34.45
C GLU A 89 18.15 4.29 -34.38
N TYR A 90 17.94 3.01 -34.05
CA TYR A 90 16.59 2.46 -33.95
C TYR A 90 15.81 3.07 -32.77
N SER A 91 16.45 3.40 -31.65
CA SER A 91 15.81 4.13 -30.54
C SER A 91 15.26 5.48 -31.01
N GLY A 92 16.02 6.22 -31.84
CA GLY A 92 15.56 7.47 -32.45
C GLY A 92 14.29 7.30 -33.29
N LYS A 93 14.26 6.28 -34.15
CA LYS A 93 13.09 5.95 -34.99
C LYS A 93 11.86 5.55 -34.15
N ILE A 94 12.07 4.77 -33.09
CA ILE A 94 11.03 4.39 -32.13
C ILE A 94 10.44 5.65 -31.49
N LEU A 95 11.27 6.59 -31.03
CA LEU A 95 10.83 7.79 -30.34
C LEU A 95 10.13 8.79 -31.27
N GLU A 96 10.61 8.96 -32.50
CA GLU A 96 9.94 9.78 -33.52
C GLU A 96 8.51 9.26 -33.77
N ARG A 97 8.39 7.93 -33.91
CA ARG A 97 7.09 7.30 -34.12
C ARG A 97 6.21 7.34 -32.87
N HIS A 98 6.78 7.22 -31.68
CA HIS A 98 6.09 7.44 -30.41
C HIS A 98 5.48 8.86 -30.35
N VAL A 99 6.23 9.88 -30.76
CA VAL A 99 5.75 11.27 -30.84
C VAL A 99 4.59 11.40 -31.82
N TYR A 100 4.70 10.77 -32.99
CA TYR A 100 3.64 10.76 -34.02
C TYR A 100 2.37 10.03 -33.57
N LEU A 101 2.50 8.98 -32.76
CA LEU A 101 1.36 8.26 -32.18
C LEU A 101 0.61 9.10 -31.12
N GLY A 102 1.19 10.21 -30.65
CA GLY A 102 0.56 11.13 -29.71
C GLY A 102 0.32 10.54 -28.30
N SER A 103 0.70 9.28 -28.08
CA SER A 103 0.56 8.60 -26.80
C SER A 103 1.63 9.05 -25.82
N ARG A 104 1.23 9.31 -24.58
CA ARG A 104 2.16 9.66 -23.50
C ARG A 104 2.87 8.44 -22.92
N ASN A 105 2.25 7.26 -22.96
CA ASN A 105 2.82 6.02 -22.45
C ASN A 105 2.52 4.86 -23.41
N ILE A 106 3.56 4.13 -23.82
CA ILE A 106 3.48 2.85 -24.53
C ILE A 106 4.10 1.77 -23.64
N ILE A 107 3.34 1.35 -22.62
CA ILE A 107 3.80 0.40 -21.60
C ILE A 107 4.36 -0.90 -22.20
N PRO A 108 3.72 -1.55 -23.19
CA PRO A 108 4.26 -2.77 -23.78
C PRO A 108 5.66 -2.59 -24.41
N ALA A 109 5.90 -1.44 -25.05
CA ALA A 109 7.21 -1.15 -25.63
C ALA A 109 8.25 -0.88 -24.55
N ALA A 110 7.86 -0.22 -23.45
CA ALA A 110 8.71 -0.07 -22.27
C ALA A 110 9.03 -1.42 -21.62
N ASP A 111 8.06 -2.34 -21.48
CA ASP A 111 8.29 -3.68 -20.93
C ASP A 111 9.21 -4.54 -21.81
N ILE A 112 9.09 -4.44 -23.14
CA ILE A 112 10.02 -5.06 -24.08
C ILE A 112 11.42 -4.52 -23.86
N ALA A 113 11.57 -3.19 -23.79
CA ALA A 113 12.87 -2.56 -23.54
C ALA A 113 13.47 -3.02 -22.21
N ILE A 114 12.68 -3.09 -21.14
CA ILE A 114 13.14 -3.59 -19.83
C ILE A 114 13.53 -5.06 -19.90
N THR A 115 12.81 -5.88 -20.65
CA THR A 115 13.13 -7.30 -20.83
C THR A 115 14.46 -7.49 -21.55
N VAL A 116 14.69 -6.74 -22.62
CA VAL A 116 15.98 -6.70 -23.34
C VAL A 116 17.09 -6.21 -22.41
N GLY A 117 16.87 -5.10 -21.70
CA GLY A 117 17.84 -4.56 -20.76
C GLY A 117 18.19 -5.52 -19.62
N ARG A 118 17.24 -6.32 -19.12
CA ARG A 118 17.50 -7.37 -18.12
C ARG A 118 18.44 -8.45 -18.67
N LYS A 119 18.34 -8.80 -19.96
CA LYS A 119 19.26 -9.72 -20.61
C LYS A 119 20.66 -9.12 -20.73
N SER A 120 20.78 -7.88 -21.21
CA SER A 120 22.06 -7.14 -21.25
C SER A 120 22.71 -7.08 -19.87
N LEU A 121 21.93 -6.74 -18.83
CA LEU A 121 22.43 -6.70 -17.45
C LEU A 121 22.91 -8.06 -16.94
N ALA A 122 22.27 -9.16 -17.35
CA ALA A 122 22.66 -10.52 -16.96
C ALA A 122 23.99 -10.95 -17.58
N ILE A 123 24.34 -10.43 -18.76
CA ILE A 123 25.63 -10.66 -19.43
C ILE A 123 26.67 -9.57 -19.12
N PHE A 124 26.40 -8.70 -18.13
CA PHE A 124 27.25 -7.56 -17.74
C PHE A 124 27.46 -6.50 -18.84
N ASP A 125 26.60 -6.47 -19.86
CA ASP A 125 26.48 -5.36 -20.80
C ASP A 125 25.72 -4.21 -20.14
N PHE A 126 26.49 -3.36 -19.45
CA PHE A 126 25.95 -2.22 -18.71
C PHE A 126 25.48 -1.09 -19.61
N GLU A 127 26.13 -0.90 -20.77
CA GLU A 127 25.78 0.15 -21.72
C GLU A 127 24.41 -0.16 -22.35
N GLY A 128 24.21 -1.38 -22.85
CA GLY A 128 22.91 -1.83 -23.32
C GLY A 128 21.84 -1.81 -22.22
N ALA A 129 22.17 -2.26 -21.00
CA ALA A 129 21.23 -2.18 -19.89
C ALA A 129 20.79 -0.73 -19.57
N LEU A 130 21.69 0.25 -19.68
CA LEU A 130 21.34 1.67 -19.51
C LEU A 130 20.49 2.20 -20.66
N MET A 131 20.86 1.91 -21.91
CA MET A 131 20.11 2.35 -23.10
C MET A 131 18.67 1.82 -23.06
N ALA A 132 18.50 0.54 -22.75
CA ALA A 132 17.20 -0.09 -22.60
C ALA A 132 16.33 0.55 -21.51
N GLY A 133 16.93 0.87 -20.36
CA GLY A 133 16.23 1.57 -19.28
C GLY A 133 15.82 3.00 -19.67
N GLN A 134 16.69 3.73 -20.39
CA GLN A 134 16.40 5.08 -20.87
C GLN A 134 15.26 5.07 -21.88
N LEU A 135 15.32 4.18 -22.87
CA LEU A 135 14.26 4.02 -23.86
C LEU A 135 12.91 3.68 -23.18
N ALA A 136 12.91 2.79 -22.19
CA ALA A 136 11.71 2.45 -21.43
C ALA A 136 11.10 3.67 -20.72
N THR A 137 11.93 4.51 -20.07
CA THR A 137 11.44 5.73 -19.40
C THR A 137 10.95 6.81 -20.35
N GLN A 138 11.46 6.85 -21.59
CA GLN A 138 10.99 7.79 -22.61
C GLN A 138 9.69 7.32 -23.26
N LEU A 139 9.54 6.00 -23.46
CA LEU A 139 8.33 5.38 -23.97
C LEU A 139 7.18 5.37 -22.97
N ALA A 140 7.47 5.33 -21.67
CA ALA A 140 6.45 5.36 -20.63
C ALA A 140 6.93 6.14 -19.39
N PRO A 141 6.90 7.48 -19.42
CA PRO A 141 7.36 8.32 -18.31
C PRO A 141 6.52 8.19 -17.04
N ASP A 142 5.27 7.74 -17.12
CA ASP A 142 4.42 7.52 -15.94
C ASP A 142 4.48 6.06 -15.44
N TYR A 143 5.35 5.22 -16.02
CA TYR A 143 5.52 3.81 -15.66
C TYR A 143 6.75 3.61 -14.75
N PRO A 144 6.57 3.23 -13.46
CA PRO A 144 7.67 3.22 -12.49
C PRO A 144 8.81 2.23 -12.79
N VAL A 145 8.50 1.14 -13.50
CA VAL A 145 9.43 0.02 -13.71
C VAL A 145 10.69 0.47 -14.45
N GLY A 146 10.57 1.40 -15.41
CA GLY A 146 11.71 1.95 -16.14
C GLY A 146 12.72 2.64 -15.22
N TYR A 147 12.23 3.47 -14.31
CA TYR A 147 13.07 4.19 -13.35
C TYR A 147 13.75 3.26 -12.34
N PHE A 148 13.01 2.30 -11.77
CA PHE A 148 13.60 1.33 -10.84
C PHE A 148 14.64 0.46 -11.51
N PHE A 149 14.42 0.08 -12.76
CA PHE A 149 15.41 -0.65 -13.55
C PHE A 149 16.67 0.17 -13.78
N LEU A 150 16.57 1.45 -14.19
CA LEU A 150 17.72 2.34 -14.33
C LEU A 150 18.51 2.51 -13.02
N GLY A 151 17.80 2.71 -11.90
CA GLY A 151 18.41 2.80 -10.57
C GLY A 151 19.15 1.52 -10.18
N LYS A 152 18.57 0.35 -10.49
CA LYS A 152 19.19 -0.95 -10.26
C LYS A 152 20.42 -1.16 -11.15
N THR A 153 20.33 -0.85 -12.44
CA THR A 153 21.45 -0.98 -13.40
C THR A 153 22.63 -0.15 -12.93
N ARG A 154 22.42 1.14 -12.58
CA ARG A 154 23.49 2.01 -12.05
C ARG A 154 24.06 1.51 -10.73
N TYR A 155 23.22 0.98 -9.84
CA TYR A 155 23.68 0.39 -8.58
C TYR A 155 24.58 -0.84 -8.81
N VAL A 156 24.24 -1.68 -9.80
CA VAL A 156 25.06 -2.86 -10.14
C VAL A 156 26.38 -2.43 -10.80
N MET A 157 26.38 -1.38 -11.63
CA MET A 157 27.58 -0.80 -12.25
C MET A 157 28.55 -0.22 -11.24
N ASP A 158 28.09 0.72 -10.41
CA ASP A 158 28.91 1.36 -9.38
C ASP A 158 28.09 1.65 -8.13
N LYS A 159 28.29 0.83 -7.09
CA LYS A 159 27.62 0.97 -5.80
C LYS A 159 27.96 2.29 -5.08
N LYS A 160 29.05 2.97 -5.46
CA LYS A 160 29.51 4.22 -4.84
C LYS A 160 28.92 5.47 -5.51
N ASP A 161 28.34 5.33 -6.71
CA ASP A 161 27.74 6.45 -7.44
C ASP A 161 26.31 6.78 -6.97
N VAL A 162 26.21 7.09 -5.67
CA VAL A 162 24.95 7.39 -4.98
C VAL A 162 24.19 8.52 -5.67
N ASN A 163 24.93 9.52 -6.18
CA ASN A 163 24.36 10.72 -6.81
C ASN A 163 23.58 10.41 -8.09
N ASN A 164 24.02 9.43 -8.90
CA ASN A 164 23.29 9.04 -10.10
C ASN A 164 22.31 7.89 -9.87
N ILE A 165 22.36 7.19 -8.73
CA ILE A 165 21.44 6.11 -8.39
C ILE A 165 20.13 6.67 -7.82
N PHE A 166 20.22 7.52 -6.79
CA PHE A 166 19.05 7.97 -6.03
C PHE A 166 17.98 8.72 -6.85
N PRO A 167 18.33 9.60 -7.81
CA PRO A 167 17.33 10.30 -8.62
C PRO A 167 16.38 9.36 -9.37
N HIS A 168 16.86 8.21 -9.85
CA HIS A 168 16.01 7.22 -10.53
C HIS A 168 15.04 6.56 -9.56
N TYR A 169 15.46 6.19 -8.35
CA TYR A 169 14.55 5.68 -7.33
C TYR A 169 13.52 6.74 -6.91
N ILE A 170 13.92 8.01 -6.77
CA ILE A 170 12.99 9.11 -6.47
C ILE A 170 11.96 9.26 -7.59
N ASN A 171 12.38 9.22 -8.86
CA ASN A 171 11.47 9.33 -9.99
C ASN A 171 10.55 8.10 -10.11
N GLY A 172 11.05 6.90 -9.81
CA GLY A 172 10.22 5.68 -9.73
C GLY A 172 9.17 5.78 -8.62
N VAL A 173 9.54 6.30 -7.44
CA VAL A 173 8.59 6.56 -6.35
C VAL A 173 7.57 7.62 -6.76
N LYS A 174 7.99 8.73 -7.39
CA LYS A 174 7.07 9.76 -7.91
C LYS A 174 6.08 9.16 -8.91
N ALA A 175 6.55 8.38 -9.89
CA ALA A 175 5.69 7.69 -10.85
C ALA A 175 4.71 6.73 -10.16
N THR A 176 5.15 6.01 -9.12
CA THR A 176 4.31 5.11 -8.32
C THR A 176 3.20 5.87 -7.59
N LEU A 177 3.54 6.99 -6.95
CA LEU A 177 2.60 7.81 -6.19
C LEU A 177 1.59 8.55 -7.08
N LEU A 178 2.00 8.91 -8.30
CA LEU A 178 1.13 9.56 -9.28
C LEU A 178 0.20 8.59 -10.01
N ASN A 179 0.58 7.31 -10.10
CA ASN A 179 -0.22 6.27 -10.74
C ASN A 179 -1.12 5.56 -9.72
N LYS A 180 -2.43 5.78 -9.79
CA LYS A 180 -3.41 5.21 -8.85
C LYS A 180 -3.34 3.67 -8.76
N LEU A 181 -3.03 2.99 -9.86
CA LEU A 181 -2.97 1.53 -9.92
C LEU A 181 -1.74 0.98 -9.17
N GLU A 182 -0.60 1.61 -9.39
CA GLU A 182 0.66 1.27 -8.70
C GLU A 182 0.57 1.62 -7.22
N LEU A 183 0.00 2.78 -6.88
CA LEU A 183 -0.30 3.17 -5.52
C LEU A 183 -1.23 2.16 -4.84
N ALA A 184 -2.26 1.65 -5.52
CA ALA A 184 -3.15 0.64 -4.97
C ALA A 184 -2.40 -0.67 -4.65
N ARG A 185 -1.59 -1.18 -5.57
CA ARG A 185 -0.75 -2.38 -5.32
C ARG A 185 0.23 -2.17 -4.17
N PHE A 186 0.88 -1.00 -4.12
CA PHE A 186 1.78 -0.62 -3.05
C PHE A 186 1.06 -0.57 -1.68
N VAL A 187 -0.02 0.21 -1.58
CA VAL A 187 -0.79 0.38 -0.34
C VAL A 187 -1.35 -0.95 0.16
N SER A 188 -1.87 -1.79 -0.74
CA SER A 188 -2.36 -3.13 -0.39
C SER A 188 -1.29 -3.99 0.30
N GLY A 189 -0.06 -3.95 -0.18
CA GLY A 189 1.06 -4.67 0.43
C GLY A 189 1.40 -4.14 1.83
N PHE A 190 1.45 -2.81 1.98
CA PHE A 190 1.82 -2.16 3.24
C PHE A 190 0.76 -2.28 4.35
N ILE A 191 -0.53 -2.24 4.01
CA ILE A 191 -1.60 -2.37 5.02
C ILE A 191 -1.47 -3.69 5.80
N LYS A 192 -1.14 -4.79 5.13
CA LYS A 192 -0.91 -6.09 5.78
C LYS A 192 0.20 -6.00 6.83
N PHE A 193 1.34 -5.41 6.48
CA PHE A 193 2.49 -5.27 7.37
C PHE A 193 2.16 -4.39 8.57
N ILE A 194 1.56 -3.23 8.32
CA ILE A 194 1.16 -2.30 9.37
C ILE A 194 0.19 -3.00 10.33
N PHE A 195 -0.80 -3.73 9.82
CA PHE A 195 -1.77 -4.43 10.65
C PHE A 195 -1.12 -5.47 11.57
N ILE A 196 -0.25 -6.32 11.02
CA ILE A 196 0.47 -7.35 11.79
C ILE A 196 1.36 -6.69 12.85
N SER A 197 2.12 -5.66 12.49
CA SER A 197 3.01 -4.95 13.42
C SER A 197 2.23 -4.24 14.53
N VAL A 198 1.09 -3.62 14.21
CA VAL A 198 0.22 -3.00 15.22
C VAL A 198 -0.33 -4.04 16.18
N ALA A 199 -0.78 -5.21 15.69
CA ALA A 199 -1.26 -6.29 16.55
C ALA A 199 -0.15 -6.77 17.53
N PHE A 200 1.07 -7.03 17.03
CA PHE A 200 2.20 -7.40 17.88
C PHE A 200 2.58 -6.30 18.87
N THR A 201 2.53 -5.03 18.47
CA THR A 201 2.78 -3.89 19.36
C THR A 201 1.81 -3.91 20.54
N PHE A 202 0.51 -4.03 20.29
CA PHE A 202 -0.47 -4.09 21.37
C PHE A 202 -0.26 -5.31 22.26
N ILE A 203 0.02 -6.49 21.71
CA ILE A 203 0.35 -7.68 22.52
C ILE A 203 1.51 -7.40 23.47
N ILE A 204 2.63 -6.86 22.96
CA ILE A 204 3.82 -6.54 23.76
C ILE A 204 3.49 -5.51 24.83
N VAL A 205 2.77 -4.44 24.47
CA VAL A 205 2.38 -3.36 25.39
C VAL A 205 1.48 -3.91 26.51
N PHE A 206 0.44 -4.67 26.18
CA PHE A 206 -0.50 -5.20 27.17
C PHE A 206 0.14 -6.23 28.09
N VAL A 207 1.01 -7.10 27.57
CA VAL A 207 1.80 -8.02 28.40
C VAL A 207 2.72 -7.24 29.34
N THR A 208 3.36 -6.16 28.87
CA THR A 208 4.20 -5.31 29.71
C THR A 208 3.38 -4.61 30.80
N LEU A 209 2.20 -4.07 30.47
CA LEU A 209 1.29 -3.47 31.44
C LEU A 209 0.79 -4.49 32.47
N LEU A 210 0.50 -5.72 32.04
CA LEU A 210 0.17 -6.82 32.95
C LEU A 210 1.33 -7.08 33.91
N PHE A 211 2.58 -7.15 33.43
CA PHE A 211 3.75 -7.32 34.30
C PHE A 211 3.94 -6.15 35.28
N VAL A 212 3.69 -4.90 34.87
CA VAL A 212 3.79 -3.74 35.76
C VAL A 212 2.73 -3.81 36.87
N HIS A 213 1.49 -4.19 36.51
CA HIS A 213 0.32 -4.09 37.41
C HIS A 213 -0.15 -5.42 37.99
N HIS A 214 0.57 -6.53 37.75
CA HIS A 214 0.16 -7.87 38.20
C HIS A 214 -0.10 -7.91 39.71
N LYS A 215 0.74 -7.29 40.54
CA LYS A 215 0.54 -7.33 42.00
C LYS A 215 -0.80 -6.73 42.41
N ALA A 216 -1.20 -5.61 41.81
CA ALA A 216 -2.48 -4.97 42.09
C ALA A 216 -3.66 -5.82 41.61
N LEU A 217 -3.59 -6.30 40.36
CA LEU A 217 -4.59 -7.19 39.77
C LEU A 217 -4.79 -8.47 40.61
N PHE A 218 -3.71 -9.18 40.89
CA PHE A 218 -3.75 -10.46 41.62
C PHE A 218 -4.19 -10.27 43.07
N SER A 219 -3.84 -9.16 43.73
CA SER A 219 -4.32 -8.88 45.09
C SER A 219 -5.84 -8.76 45.15
N GLU A 220 -6.46 -8.13 44.14
CA GLU A 220 -7.92 -8.07 44.05
C GLU A 220 -8.52 -9.47 43.78
N VAL A 221 -7.96 -10.22 42.82
CA VAL A 221 -8.45 -11.57 42.48
C VAL A 221 -8.36 -12.52 43.67
N ILE A 222 -7.26 -12.48 44.43
CA ILE A 222 -7.06 -13.27 45.64
C ILE A 222 -8.08 -12.90 46.71
N SER A 223 -8.46 -11.61 46.83
CA SER A 223 -9.46 -11.17 47.81
C SER A 223 -10.87 -11.70 47.54
N LEU A 224 -11.14 -12.15 46.31
CA LEU A 224 -12.42 -12.76 45.92
C LEU A 224 -12.49 -14.26 46.25
N ILE A 225 -11.36 -14.91 46.55
CA ILE A 225 -11.29 -16.34 46.86
C ILE A 225 -11.50 -16.56 48.38
N PRO A 226 -12.45 -17.40 48.82
CA PRO A 226 -12.70 -17.67 50.24
C PRO A 226 -11.44 -18.10 51.01
N GLY A 227 -11.38 -17.74 52.30
CA GLY A 227 -10.18 -17.80 53.15
C GLY A 227 -9.59 -19.18 53.48
N GLY A 228 -10.07 -20.28 52.88
CA GLY A 228 -9.62 -21.65 53.19
C GLY A 228 -8.46 -22.19 52.35
N ALA A 229 -8.06 -21.50 51.28
CA ALA A 229 -7.00 -21.96 50.38
C ALA A 229 -5.62 -21.42 50.76
N GLU A 230 -4.56 -22.23 50.55
CA GLU A 230 -3.17 -21.75 50.63
C GLU A 230 -2.92 -20.60 49.65
N ASP A 231 -2.11 -19.62 50.04
CA ASP A 231 -1.85 -18.44 49.22
C ASP A 231 -1.28 -18.80 47.84
N LYS A 232 -0.43 -19.84 47.75
CA LYS A 232 0.08 -20.37 46.47
C LYS A 232 -1.05 -20.82 45.54
N PHE A 233 -2.07 -21.47 46.08
CA PHE A 233 -3.21 -21.95 45.29
C PHE A 233 -4.04 -20.79 44.75
N LYS A 234 -4.21 -19.71 45.53
CA LYS A 234 -4.90 -18.49 45.08
C LYS A 234 -4.17 -17.79 43.93
N TYR A 235 -2.83 -17.77 43.94
CA TYR A 235 -2.03 -17.26 42.83
C TYR A 235 -2.18 -18.10 41.56
N ILE A 236 -2.25 -19.43 41.67
CA ILE A 236 -2.46 -20.33 40.53
C ILE A 236 -3.83 -20.06 39.89
N ILE A 237 -4.89 -19.93 40.69
CA ILE A 237 -6.24 -19.60 40.19
C ILE A 237 -6.24 -18.26 39.46
N GLY A 238 -5.60 -17.23 40.04
CA GLY A 238 -5.49 -15.92 39.38
C GLY A 238 -4.73 -15.98 38.05
N ALA A 239 -3.66 -16.78 37.98
CA ALA A 239 -2.87 -16.94 36.77
C ALA A 239 -3.68 -17.69 35.69
N LEU A 240 -4.41 -18.73 36.07
CA LEU A 240 -5.32 -19.45 35.17
C LEU A 240 -6.41 -18.53 34.63
N LEU A 241 -6.99 -17.65 35.45
CA LEU A 241 -8.02 -16.71 35.03
C LEU A 241 -7.49 -15.69 34.00
N VAL A 242 -6.27 -15.19 34.19
CA VAL A 242 -5.62 -14.27 33.25
C VAL A 242 -5.21 -14.98 31.96
N LEU A 243 -4.74 -16.24 32.03
CA LEU A 243 -4.25 -17.00 30.89
C LEU A 243 -5.34 -17.79 30.14
N ALA A 244 -6.49 -18.05 30.74
CA ALA A 244 -7.60 -18.78 30.11
C ALA A 244 -8.03 -18.19 28.75
N PRO A 245 -8.14 -16.86 28.56
CA PRO A 245 -8.41 -16.26 27.25
C PRO A 245 -7.42 -16.65 26.15
N LEU A 246 -6.14 -16.84 26.51
CA LEU A 246 -5.10 -17.28 25.56
C LEU A 246 -5.33 -18.72 25.10
N ALA A 247 -5.76 -19.61 26.01
CA ALA A 247 -6.05 -21.00 25.70
C ALA A 247 -7.35 -21.18 24.87
N LEU A 248 -8.37 -20.36 25.15
CA LEU A 248 -9.69 -20.48 24.53
C LEU A 248 -9.82 -19.76 23.18
N GLY A 249 -9.11 -18.63 22.99
CA GLY A 249 -9.28 -17.78 21.81
C GLY A 249 -7.99 -17.11 21.33
N GLY A 250 -6.83 -17.62 21.74
CA GLY A 250 -5.52 -17.18 21.27
C GLY A 250 -5.16 -15.75 21.68
N LEU A 251 -4.17 -15.18 20.99
CA LEU A 251 -3.59 -13.87 21.32
C LEU A 251 -4.60 -12.73 21.20
N PHE A 252 -5.53 -12.80 20.24
CA PHE A 252 -6.54 -11.75 20.05
C PHE A 252 -7.50 -11.67 21.25
N LEU A 253 -8.11 -12.80 21.63
CA LEU A 253 -9.01 -12.84 22.79
C LEU A 253 -8.26 -12.47 24.07
N PHE A 254 -7.01 -12.91 24.20
CA PHE A 254 -6.15 -12.55 25.33
C PHE A 254 -5.98 -11.04 25.48
N VAL A 255 -5.64 -10.33 24.40
CA VAL A 255 -5.48 -8.87 24.46
C VAL A 255 -6.80 -8.15 24.72
N VAL A 256 -7.90 -8.61 24.11
CA VAL A 256 -9.25 -8.07 24.38
C VAL A 256 -9.60 -8.20 25.85
N VAL A 257 -9.39 -9.36 26.47
CA VAL A 257 -9.69 -9.56 27.89
C VAL A 257 -8.74 -8.75 28.79
N LEU A 258 -7.44 -8.71 28.48
CA LEU A 258 -6.48 -7.89 29.23
C LEU A 258 -6.85 -6.41 29.24
N SER A 259 -7.35 -5.88 28.12
CA SER A 259 -7.76 -4.49 28.02
C SER A 259 -8.92 -4.13 28.97
N LEU A 260 -9.84 -5.07 29.20
CA LEU A 260 -10.93 -4.92 30.17
C LEU A 260 -10.41 -5.10 31.61
N LEU A 261 -9.62 -6.14 31.86
CA LEU A 261 -9.11 -6.48 33.18
C LEU A 261 -8.17 -5.42 33.75
N LEU A 262 -7.31 -4.84 32.91
CA LEU A 262 -6.29 -3.89 33.37
C LEU A 262 -6.84 -2.49 33.61
N TRP A 263 -7.97 -2.11 33.00
CA TRP A 263 -8.55 -0.77 33.07
C TRP A 263 -8.61 -0.15 34.48
N PRO A 264 -9.02 -0.87 35.53
CA PRO A 264 -9.10 -0.31 36.89
C PRO A 264 -7.75 -0.02 37.53
N TYR A 265 -6.70 -0.73 37.10
CA TYR A 265 -5.39 -0.76 37.76
C TYR A 265 -4.35 0.14 37.07
N ILE A 266 -4.51 0.37 35.77
CA ILE A 266 -3.55 1.13 34.95
C ILE A 266 -3.69 2.65 35.08
N ARG A 267 -2.58 3.37 34.93
CA ARG A 267 -2.45 4.82 35.13
C ARG A 267 -3.26 5.65 34.11
N LYS A 268 -3.56 6.91 34.44
CA LYS A 268 -4.28 7.84 33.54
C LYS A 268 -3.62 7.97 32.15
N ASN A 269 -2.28 8.00 32.09
CA ASN A 269 -1.51 8.05 30.84
C ASN A 269 -1.51 6.73 30.06
N GLU A 270 -1.74 5.59 30.72
CA GLU A 270 -1.86 4.27 30.09
C GLU A 270 -3.28 4.02 29.56
N LYS A 271 -4.31 4.66 30.13
CA LYS A 271 -5.70 4.49 29.66
C LYS A 271 -5.85 4.88 28.19
N GLY A 272 -5.08 5.86 27.70
CA GLY A 272 -5.04 6.24 26.29
C GLY A 272 -4.64 5.08 25.36
N ILE A 273 -3.76 4.19 25.80
CA ILE A 273 -3.36 2.98 25.03
C ILE A 273 -4.55 2.04 24.86
N ILE A 274 -5.30 1.82 25.93
CA ILE A 274 -6.49 0.95 25.89
C ILE A 274 -7.57 1.57 24.99
N ILE A 275 -7.80 2.88 25.08
CA ILE A 275 -8.76 3.58 24.22
C ILE A 275 -8.34 3.47 22.75
N LEU A 276 -7.04 3.65 22.44
CA LEU A 276 -6.53 3.48 21.08
C LEU A 276 -6.71 2.04 20.58
N PHE A 277 -6.48 1.03 21.43
CA PHE A 277 -6.73 -0.36 21.09
C PHE A 277 -8.22 -0.63 20.80
N VAL A 278 -9.13 -0.12 21.63
CA VAL A 278 -10.58 -0.24 21.43
C VAL A 278 -11.00 0.38 20.10
N ALA A 279 -10.47 1.56 19.77
CA ALA A 279 -10.72 2.21 18.48
C ALA A 279 -10.20 1.36 17.30
N LEU A 280 -9.01 0.76 17.44
CA LEU A 280 -8.43 -0.12 16.42
C LEU A 280 -9.28 -1.37 16.16
N VAL A 281 -9.80 -2.00 17.23
CA VAL A 281 -10.71 -3.15 17.15
C VAL A 281 -11.97 -2.80 16.34
N LEU A 282 -12.50 -1.58 16.47
CA LEU A 282 -13.64 -1.13 15.67
C LEU A 282 -13.29 -0.85 14.21
N VAL A 283 -12.09 -0.32 13.94
CA VAL A 283 -11.65 0.07 12.59
C VAL A 283 -11.14 -1.14 11.78
N ALA A 284 -10.75 -2.23 12.43
CA ALA A 284 -10.17 -3.41 11.77
C ALA A 284 -10.98 -3.93 10.57
N PRO A 285 -12.31 -4.13 10.64
CA PRO A 285 -13.10 -4.59 9.49
C PRO A 285 -12.99 -3.66 8.27
N THR A 286 -12.98 -2.35 8.52
CA THR A 286 -12.82 -1.33 7.48
C THR A 286 -11.42 -1.38 6.89
N ALA A 287 -10.38 -1.60 7.70
CA ALA A 287 -9.01 -1.75 7.22
C ALA A 287 -8.87 -2.96 6.27
N PHE A 288 -9.47 -4.10 6.59
CA PHE A 288 -9.50 -5.28 5.70
C PHE A 288 -10.27 -5.01 4.41
N LYS A 289 -11.41 -4.32 4.48
CA LYS A 289 -12.17 -3.91 3.29
C LYS A 289 -11.37 -2.96 2.39
N GLN A 290 -10.64 -2.00 2.97
CA GLN A 290 -9.77 -1.11 2.19
C GLN A 290 -8.59 -1.86 1.57
N MET A 291 -7.96 -2.76 2.33
CA MET A 291 -6.90 -3.62 1.82
C MET A 291 -7.40 -4.43 0.61
N ALA A 292 -8.52 -5.13 0.74
CA ALA A 292 -9.15 -5.87 -0.35
C ALA A 292 -9.50 -4.97 -1.53
N LYS A 293 -10.04 -3.77 -1.29
CA LYS A 293 -10.33 -2.80 -2.35
C LYS A 293 -9.09 -2.46 -3.15
N PHE A 294 -7.98 -2.14 -2.49
CA PHE A 294 -6.72 -1.83 -3.16
C PHE A 294 -6.13 -3.03 -3.89
N THR A 295 -6.26 -4.25 -3.33
CA THR A 295 -5.84 -5.47 -4.02
C THR A 295 -6.63 -5.71 -5.30
N VAL A 296 -7.97 -5.66 -5.23
CA VAL A 296 -8.84 -5.88 -6.38
C VAL A 296 -8.61 -4.82 -7.45
N ILE A 297 -8.60 -3.53 -7.09
CA ILE A 297 -8.33 -2.45 -8.05
C ILE A 297 -6.95 -2.61 -8.68
N GLY A 298 -5.93 -2.91 -7.86
CA GLY A 298 -4.56 -3.07 -8.34
C GLY A 298 -4.36 -4.25 -9.30
N GLY A 299 -5.24 -5.25 -9.26
CA GLY A 299 -5.21 -6.44 -10.11
C GLY A 299 -6.42 -6.61 -11.04
N ASP A 300 -7.24 -5.57 -11.25
CA ASP A 300 -8.36 -5.63 -12.18
C ASP A 300 -7.98 -5.05 -13.55
N ASP A 301 -7.88 -5.92 -14.55
CA ASP A 301 -7.43 -5.54 -15.89
C ASP A 301 -8.39 -4.56 -16.58
N THR A 302 -9.69 -4.65 -16.29
CA THR A 302 -10.70 -3.74 -16.90
C THR A 302 -10.61 -2.36 -16.26
N TYR A 303 -10.48 -2.28 -14.93
CA TYR A 303 -10.21 -1.03 -14.22
C TYR A 303 -8.93 -0.39 -14.76
N ARG A 304 -7.87 -1.18 -14.94
CA ARG A 304 -6.60 -0.74 -15.52
C ARG A 304 -6.80 -0.15 -16.92
N ALA A 305 -7.50 -0.86 -17.80
CA ALA A 305 -7.78 -0.40 -19.17
C ALA A 305 -8.55 0.92 -19.17
N LEU A 306 -9.63 1.02 -18.39
CA LEU A 306 -10.41 2.26 -18.26
C LEU A 306 -9.58 3.41 -17.66
N TYR A 307 -8.70 3.11 -16.71
CA TYR A 307 -7.79 4.08 -16.12
C TYR A 307 -6.77 4.60 -17.15
N LEU A 308 -6.22 3.74 -18.00
CA LEU A 308 -5.34 4.20 -19.08
C LEU A 308 -6.07 5.10 -20.05
N LEU A 309 -7.28 4.73 -20.47
CA LEU A 309 -8.10 5.56 -21.35
C LEU A 309 -8.43 6.92 -20.72
N SER A 310 -8.64 6.98 -19.39
CA SER A 310 -8.80 8.25 -18.66
C SER A 310 -7.57 9.16 -18.70
N LYS A 311 -6.41 8.61 -19.05
CA LYS A 311 -5.12 9.29 -19.18
C LYS A 311 -4.71 9.49 -20.63
N GLU A 312 -5.63 9.31 -21.57
CA GLU A 312 -5.34 9.37 -23.01
C GLU A 312 -4.16 8.45 -23.37
N SER A 313 -4.15 7.25 -22.78
CA SER A 313 -3.22 6.17 -23.13
C SER A 313 -3.99 4.87 -23.29
N TRP A 314 -3.42 3.91 -24.01
CA TRP A 314 -3.97 2.56 -24.11
C TRP A 314 -2.88 1.58 -24.53
N ASP A 315 -3.15 0.29 -24.34
CA ASP A 315 -2.31 -0.80 -24.81
C ASP A 315 -3.17 -1.97 -25.34
N TYR A 316 -2.51 -2.94 -25.97
CA TYR A 316 -3.20 -4.08 -26.58
C TYR A 316 -4.02 -4.90 -25.57
N GLU A 317 -3.51 -5.09 -24.36
CA GLU A 317 -4.23 -5.79 -23.31
C GLU A 317 -5.50 -5.01 -22.93
N SER A 318 -5.44 -3.67 -22.88
CA SER A 318 -6.62 -2.81 -22.71
C SER A 318 -7.65 -3.03 -23.81
N LYS A 319 -7.23 -3.14 -25.08
CA LYS A 319 -8.15 -3.45 -26.20
C LYS A 319 -8.84 -4.79 -26.00
N MET A 320 -8.05 -5.85 -25.80
CA MET A 320 -8.58 -7.21 -25.60
C MET A 320 -9.52 -7.28 -24.39
N VAL A 321 -9.18 -6.61 -23.30
CA VAL A 321 -9.97 -6.61 -22.05
C VAL A 321 -11.28 -5.84 -22.25
N ILE A 322 -11.24 -4.68 -22.89
CA ILE A 322 -12.45 -3.89 -23.18
C ILE A 322 -13.37 -4.63 -24.16
N GLU A 323 -12.82 -5.25 -25.22
CA GLU A 323 -13.59 -6.08 -26.16
C GLU A 323 -14.23 -7.28 -25.45
N ARG A 324 -13.50 -7.96 -24.57
CA ARG A 324 -14.02 -9.06 -23.75
C ARG A 324 -15.11 -8.58 -22.79
N ALA A 325 -14.93 -7.41 -22.17
CA ALA A 325 -15.91 -6.82 -21.26
C ALA A 325 -17.19 -6.40 -22.00
N LEU A 326 -17.04 -5.84 -23.21
CA LEU A 326 -18.16 -5.53 -24.09
C LEU A 326 -18.86 -6.79 -24.58
N ALA A 327 -18.14 -7.85 -24.96
CA ALA A 327 -18.74 -9.11 -25.37
C ALA A 327 -19.61 -9.75 -24.26
N LYS A 328 -19.21 -9.58 -22.99
CA LYS A 328 -20.02 -10.00 -21.83
C LYS A 328 -21.23 -9.10 -21.61
N ASN A 329 -21.12 -7.80 -21.89
CA ASN A 329 -22.17 -6.80 -21.69
C ASN A 329 -22.31 -5.90 -22.93
N PRO A 330 -22.94 -6.38 -24.03
CA PRO A 330 -22.91 -5.69 -25.34
C PRO A 330 -23.54 -4.29 -25.34
N ASN A 331 -24.49 -4.06 -24.43
CA ASN A 331 -25.21 -2.80 -24.32
C ASN A 331 -24.66 -1.88 -23.21
N SER A 332 -23.45 -2.15 -22.70
CA SER A 332 -22.82 -1.31 -21.68
C SER A 332 -22.39 0.03 -22.27
N GLU A 333 -23.05 1.13 -21.86
CA GLU A 333 -22.69 2.49 -22.31
C GLU A 333 -21.20 2.79 -22.07
N LEU A 334 -20.67 2.35 -20.92
CA LEU A 334 -19.26 2.52 -20.56
C LEU A 334 -18.33 1.78 -21.53
N PHE A 335 -18.60 0.51 -21.84
CA PHE A 335 -17.70 -0.28 -22.68
C PHE A 335 -17.82 0.08 -24.16
N LEU A 336 -18.99 0.55 -24.63
CA LEU A 336 -19.13 1.12 -25.96
C LEU A 336 -18.35 2.44 -26.07
N PHE A 337 -18.47 3.32 -25.08
CA PHE A 337 -17.71 4.56 -25.04
C PHE A 337 -16.19 4.31 -24.96
N ALA A 338 -15.77 3.35 -24.13
CA ALA A 338 -14.38 2.94 -24.00
C ALA A 338 -13.84 2.33 -25.30
N THR A 339 -14.61 1.47 -25.97
CA THR A 339 -14.28 0.90 -27.28
C THR A 339 -14.12 2.00 -28.34
N GLY A 340 -15.03 2.97 -28.39
CA GLY A 340 -14.93 4.11 -29.30
C GLY A 340 -13.69 4.95 -29.03
N SER A 341 -13.43 5.26 -27.75
CA SER A 341 -12.28 6.08 -27.34
C SER A 341 -10.96 5.39 -27.65
N LEU A 342 -10.86 4.09 -27.35
CA LEU A 342 -9.71 3.26 -27.66
C LEU A 342 -9.45 3.20 -29.17
N ASN A 343 -10.47 2.91 -29.98
CA ASN A 343 -10.29 2.81 -31.43
C ASN A 343 -9.96 4.16 -32.09
N LYS A 344 -10.48 5.27 -31.56
CA LYS A 344 -10.11 6.62 -31.99
C LYS A 344 -8.63 6.88 -31.75
N MET A 345 -8.15 6.59 -30.53
CA MET A 345 -6.73 6.68 -30.20
C MET A 345 -5.86 5.70 -30.99
N ALA A 346 -6.44 4.60 -31.46
CA ALA A 346 -5.81 3.65 -32.36
C ALA A 346 -5.82 4.06 -33.84
N LYS A 347 -6.32 5.27 -34.15
CA LYS A 347 -6.57 5.75 -35.52
C LYS A 347 -7.42 4.80 -36.36
N ASN A 348 -8.26 3.98 -35.72
CA ASN A 348 -9.23 3.10 -36.37
C ASN A 348 -10.60 3.78 -36.40
N THR A 349 -10.73 4.79 -37.26
CA THR A 349 -11.92 5.66 -37.32
C THR A 349 -13.21 4.88 -37.52
N GLU A 350 -13.23 3.90 -38.43
CA GLU A 350 -14.42 3.10 -38.73
C GLU A 350 -14.93 2.36 -37.49
N ALA A 351 -14.05 1.67 -36.77
CA ALA A 351 -14.42 0.96 -35.54
C ALA A 351 -14.79 1.93 -34.41
N ALA A 352 -14.14 3.10 -34.32
CA ALA A 352 -14.48 4.12 -33.35
C ALA A 352 -15.90 4.65 -33.57
N VAL A 353 -16.22 5.03 -34.81
CA VAL A 353 -17.54 5.52 -35.22
C VAL A 353 -18.60 4.45 -34.98
N ALA A 354 -18.35 3.19 -35.36
CA ALA A 354 -19.28 2.09 -35.12
C ALA A 354 -19.61 1.89 -33.64
N ALA A 355 -18.61 2.00 -32.75
CA ALA A 355 -18.82 1.89 -31.30
C ALA A 355 -19.62 3.07 -30.73
N TYR A 356 -19.35 4.30 -31.19
CA TYR A 356 -20.14 5.46 -30.81
C TYR A 356 -21.57 5.40 -31.37
N ASP A 357 -21.76 4.88 -32.58
CA ASP A 357 -23.09 4.69 -33.16
C ASP A 357 -23.90 3.64 -32.41
N ALA A 358 -23.27 2.54 -32.00
CA ALA A 358 -23.90 1.56 -31.11
C ALA A 358 -24.30 2.19 -29.77
N LEU A 359 -23.47 3.07 -29.20
CA LEU A 359 -23.80 3.82 -27.98
C LEU A 359 -24.98 4.78 -28.21
N LEU A 360 -24.99 5.50 -29.33
CA LEU A 360 -26.05 6.45 -29.67
C LEU A 360 -27.37 5.76 -30.05
N ALA A 361 -27.32 4.52 -30.55
CA ALA A 361 -28.52 3.70 -30.74
C ALA A 361 -29.19 3.34 -29.40
N ILE A 362 -28.41 3.17 -28.34
CA ILE A 362 -28.93 2.95 -26.98
C ILE A 362 -29.38 4.27 -26.35
N ARG A 363 -28.58 5.32 -26.53
CA ARG A 363 -28.81 6.64 -25.94
C ARG A 363 -28.53 7.76 -26.93
N ALA A 364 -29.54 8.11 -27.71
CA ALA A 364 -29.45 9.08 -28.80
C ALA A 364 -29.02 10.49 -28.35
N ASN A 365 -29.21 10.84 -27.07
CA ASN A 365 -28.84 12.14 -26.51
C ASN A 365 -27.49 12.12 -25.74
N ASN A 366 -26.64 11.11 -25.94
CA ASN A 366 -25.32 11.05 -25.34
C ASN A 366 -24.37 12.03 -26.07
N ILE A 367 -24.18 13.21 -25.48
CA ILE A 367 -23.41 14.30 -26.08
C ILE A 367 -21.91 13.95 -26.13
N GLU A 368 -21.38 13.27 -25.10
CA GLU A 368 -19.98 12.86 -25.08
C GLU A 368 -19.66 11.91 -26.24
N ALA A 369 -20.56 10.98 -26.55
CA ALA A 369 -20.43 10.06 -27.67
C ALA A 369 -20.53 10.78 -29.02
N LEU A 370 -21.46 11.74 -29.18
CA LEU A 370 -21.57 12.54 -30.41
C LEU A 370 -20.30 13.35 -30.67
N ILE A 371 -19.81 14.05 -29.65
CA ILE A 371 -18.61 14.88 -29.80
C ILE A 371 -17.41 14.00 -30.12
N ASN A 372 -17.22 12.89 -29.41
CA ASN A 372 -16.11 12.00 -29.71
C ASN A 372 -16.23 11.28 -31.06
N LYS A 373 -17.46 10.99 -31.55
CA LYS A 373 -17.70 10.52 -32.92
C LYS A 373 -17.26 11.57 -33.95
N GLY A 374 -17.70 12.82 -33.77
CA GLY A 374 -17.30 13.94 -34.63
C GLY A 374 -15.78 14.14 -34.63
N ASN A 375 -15.13 14.03 -33.46
CA ASN A 375 -13.68 14.11 -33.34
C ASN A 375 -12.98 12.97 -34.09
N ALA A 376 -13.47 11.73 -33.98
CA ALA A 376 -12.89 10.59 -34.71
C ALA A 376 -12.94 10.79 -36.23
N ILE A 377 -14.03 11.34 -36.76
CA ILE A 377 -14.19 11.65 -38.19
C ILE A 377 -13.30 12.82 -38.60
N PHE A 378 -13.28 13.90 -37.81
CA PHE A 378 -12.42 15.07 -38.03
C PHE A 378 -10.94 14.70 -38.14
N GLN A 379 -10.49 13.75 -37.31
CA GLN A 379 -9.10 13.29 -37.23
C GLN A 379 -8.74 12.19 -38.24
N SER A 380 -9.69 11.75 -39.06
CA SER A 380 -9.49 10.62 -39.98
C SER A 380 -8.43 10.93 -41.02
N GLU A 381 -7.29 10.23 -40.95
CA GLU A 381 -6.18 10.32 -41.91
C GLU A 381 -6.43 9.50 -43.19
N SER A 382 -7.46 8.65 -43.21
CA SER A 382 -7.58 7.56 -44.19
C SER A 382 -7.68 8.03 -45.65
N LEU A 383 -7.99 9.30 -45.92
CA LEU A 383 -8.14 9.81 -47.29
C LEU A 383 -7.76 11.30 -47.33
N LYS A 384 -6.49 11.63 -47.62
CA LYS A 384 -6.05 13.01 -47.90
C LYS A 384 -6.94 13.70 -48.94
N ASP A 385 -7.50 12.93 -49.88
CA ASP A 385 -8.38 13.41 -50.96
C ASP A 385 -9.83 13.69 -50.52
N LYS A 386 -10.24 13.29 -49.30
CA LYS A 386 -11.59 13.52 -48.75
C LYS A 386 -11.60 14.36 -47.48
N LYS A 387 -10.52 15.11 -47.22
CA LYS A 387 -10.37 15.94 -46.01
C LYS A 387 -11.57 16.88 -45.81
N ASP A 388 -12.03 17.52 -46.89
CA ASP A 388 -13.15 18.46 -46.85
C ASP A 388 -14.48 17.77 -46.52
N GLN A 389 -14.69 16.54 -46.99
CA GLN A 389 -15.88 15.75 -46.68
C GLN A 389 -15.92 15.35 -45.20
N ASN A 390 -14.78 14.95 -44.63
CA ASN A 390 -14.71 14.57 -43.22
C ASN A 390 -14.99 15.78 -42.31
N PHE A 391 -14.53 16.97 -42.68
CA PHE A 391 -14.82 18.19 -41.93
C PHE A 391 -16.29 18.60 -42.02
N ASP A 392 -16.90 18.46 -43.19
CA ASP A 392 -18.33 18.71 -43.37
C ASP A 392 -19.16 17.77 -42.48
N GLU A 393 -18.87 16.46 -42.52
CA GLU A 393 -19.55 15.46 -41.70
C GLU A 393 -19.36 15.69 -40.20
N ALA A 394 -18.12 15.95 -39.76
CA ALA A 394 -17.82 16.27 -38.37
C ALA A 394 -18.56 17.54 -37.92
N SER A 395 -18.61 18.59 -38.76
CA SER A 395 -19.34 19.82 -38.45
C SER A 395 -20.84 19.57 -38.26
N GLY A 396 -21.45 18.71 -39.09
CA GLY A 396 -22.85 18.30 -38.94
C GLY A 396 -23.13 17.58 -37.62
N ILE A 397 -22.20 16.73 -37.17
CA ILE A 397 -22.30 16.04 -35.87
C ILE A 397 -22.13 17.04 -34.71
N PHE A 398 -21.20 17.98 -34.80
CA PHE A 398 -21.04 19.02 -33.78
C PHE A 398 -22.25 19.96 -33.73
N GLU A 399 -22.85 20.31 -34.87
CA GLU A 399 -24.14 21.03 -34.92
C GLU A 399 -25.25 20.25 -34.20
N GLN A 400 -25.31 18.92 -34.37
CA GLN A 400 -26.25 18.09 -33.62
C GLN A 400 -25.98 18.15 -32.12
N ALA A 401 -24.71 18.07 -31.69
CA ALA A 401 -24.33 18.16 -30.28
C ALA A 401 -24.70 19.53 -29.66
N THR A 402 -24.49 20.63 -30.38
CA THR A 402 -24.87 21.99 -29.93
C THR A 402 -26.38 22.17 -29.82
N LYS A 403 -27.17 21.51 -30.68
CA LYS A 403 -28.65 21.50 -30.58
C LYS A 403 -29.13 20.71 -29.36
N LEU A 404 -28.51 19.56 -29.08
CA LEU A 404 -28.85 18.73 -27.92
C LEU A 404 -28.43 19.36 -26.59
N ASN A 405 -27.30 20.06 -26.58
CA ASN A 405 -26.85 20.84 -25.43
C ASN A 405 -26.35 22.23 -25.84
N PRO A 406 -27.25 23.23 -25.80
CA PRO A 406 -26.91 24.62 -26.10
C PRO A 406 -25.91 25.27 -25.13
N ASN A 407 -25.55 24.59 -24.04
CA ASN A 407 -24.56 25.06 -23.05
C ASN A 407 -23.25 24.26 -23.11
N SER A 408 -23.01 23.47 -24.17
CA SER A 408 -21.76 22.72 -24.33
C SER A 408 -20.67 23.58 -24.97
N VAL A 409 -19.71 24.03 -24.15
CA VAL A 409 -18.54 24.78 -24.62
C VAL A 409 -17.72 23.94 -25.61
N GLU A 410 -17.53 22.66 -25.30
CA GLU A 410 -16.81 21.68 -26.12
C GLU A 410 -17.43 21.53 -27.51
N ALA A 411 -18.77 21.40 -27.59
CA ALA A 411 -19.45 21.25 -28.88
C ALA A 411 -19.27 22.50 -29.76
N PHE A 412 -19.48 23.69 -29.19
CA PHE A 412 -19.31 24.95 -29.93
C PHE A 412 -17.85 25.22 -30.32
N TYR A 413 -16.90 24.85 -29.47
CA TYR A 413 -15.48 24.97 -29.78
C TYR A 413 -15.08 24.02 -30.92
N ASN A 414 -15.46 22.74 -30.86
CA ASN A 414 -15.13 21.79 -31.92
C ASN A 414 -15.82 22.15 -33.25
N LEU A 415 -17.04 22.71 -33.19
CA LEU A 415 -17.73 23.25 -34.37
C LEU A 415 -16.96 24.44 -34.99
N ASN A 416 -16.42 25.34 -34.16
CA ASN A 416 -15.54 26.42 -34.64
C ASN A 416 -14.31 25.85 -35.36
N VAL A 417 -13.65 24.86 -34.77
CA VAL A 417 -12.45 24.24 -35.34
C VAL A 417 -12.77 23.59 -36.69
N ALA A 418 -13.87 22.84 -36.78
CA ALA A 418 -14.34 22.24 -38.04
C ALA A 418 -14.58 23.29 -39.13
N TYR A 419 -15.33 24.35 -38.84
CA TYR A 419 -15.56 25.42 -39.81
C TYR A 419 -14.30 26.20 -40.20
N THR A 420 -13.32 26.31 -39.30
CA THR A 420 -12.04 26.97 -39.57
C THR A 420 -11.24 26.16 -40.60
N GLU A 421 -11.17 24.84 -40.44
CA GLU A 421 -10.50 23.96 -41.41
C GLU A 421 -11.22 23.94 -42.78
N MET A 422 -12.54 24.16 -42.80
CA MET A 422 -13.32 24.34 -44.03
C MET A 422 -13.26 25.76 -44.62
N LEU A 423 -12.47 26.67 -44.04
CA LEU A 423 -12.36 28.09 -44.42
C LEU A 423 -13.69 28.88 -44.33
N GLN A 424 -14.67 28.39 -43.57
CA GLN A 424 -15.97 29.05 -43.34
C GLN A 424 -15.88 30.04 -42.17
N ASN A 425 -14.98 31.03 -42.29
CA ASN A 425 -14.60 31.95 -41.22
C ASN A 425 -15.78 32.60 -40.46
N LYS A 426 -16.83 33.04 -41.18
CA LYS A 426 -18.01 33.65 -40.55
C LYS A 426 -18.76 32.70 -39.61
N LYS A 427 -18.89 31.42 -39.98
CA LYS A 427 -19.54 30.42 -39.13
C LYS A 427 -18.64 30.02 -37.97
N ALA A 428 -17.34 29.88 -38.24
CA ALA A 428 -16.34 29.62 -37.21
C ALA A 428 -16.38 30.69 -36.11
N THR A 429 -16.34 31.98 -36.45
CA THR A 429 -16.41 33.08 -35.48
C THR A 429 -17.67 32.99 -34.60
N LYS A 430 -18.84 32.77 -35.20
CA LYS A 430 -20.10 32.63 -34.43
C LYS A 430 -20.08 31.46 -33.46
N ALA A 431 -19.54 30.31 -33.87
CA ALA A 431 -19.43 29.14 -33.01
C ALA A 431 -18.47 29.42 -31.83
N TYR A 432 -17.35 30.10 -32.06
CA TYR A 432 -16.41 30.48 -31.00
C TYR A 432 -16.98 31.53 -30.05
N GLU A 433 -17.69 32.55 -30.57
CA GLU A 433 -18.43 33.53 -29.76
C GLU A 433 -19.46 32.84 -28.85
N SER A 434 -20.15 31.82 -29.37
CA SER A 434 -21.08 31.02 -28.57
C SER A 434 -20.36 30.27 -27.44
N ALA A 435 -19.21 29.64 -27.71
CA ALA A 435 -18.38 29.01 -26.69
C ALA A 435 -17.90 30.01 -25.61
N LEU A 436 -17.45 31.20 -26.03
CA LEU A 436 -17.01 32.28 -25.14
C LEU A 436 -18.15 32.79 -24.24
N ASN A 437 -19.35 32.95 -24.80
CA ASN A 437 -20.53 33.41 -24.06
C ASN A 437 -20.97 32.41 -22.99
N ILE A 438 -20.81 31.11 -23.24
CA ILE A 438 -21.11 30.06 -22.26
C ILE A 438 -20.04 30.03 -21.16
N ASN A 439 -18.77 29.99 -21.54
CA ASN A 439 -17.65 30.02 -20.59
C ASN A 439 -16.38 30.55 -21.25
N GLN A 440 -16.13 31.85 -21.06
CA GLN A 440 -14.99 32.55 -21.63
C GLN A 440 -13.64 31.93 -21.24
N LYS A 441 -13.48 31.56 -19.97
CA LYS A 441 -12.22 30.99 -19.47
C LYS A 441 -11.91 29.65 -20.16
N LYS A 442 -12.91 28.77 -20.23
CA LYS A 442 -12.78 27.43 -20.80
C LYS A 442 -12.57 27.47 -22.32
N ALA A 443 -13.30 28.33 -23.04
CA ALA A 443 -13.10 28.52 -24.47
C ALA A 443 -11.69 29.07 -24.79
N ASN A 444 -11.18 30.02 -24.00
CA ASN A 444 -9.82 30.53 -24.15
C ASN A 444 -8.76 29.46 -23.84
N GLU A 445 -8.98 28.62 -22.84
CA GLU A 445 -8.10 27.49 -22.52
C GLU A 445 -8.02 26.50 -23.71
N TYR A 446 -9.15 26.17 -24.33
CA TYR A 446 -9.19 25.34 -25.53
C TYR A 446 -8.47 25.98 -26.72
N ALA A 447 -8.71 27.27 -26.97
CA ALA A 447 -7.99 28.02 -28.00
C ALA A 447 -6.46 27.99 -27.78
N TYR A 448 -6.01 28.14 -26.54
CA TYR A 448 -4.60 28.05 -26.20
C TYR A 448 -4.03 26.64 -26.44
N ILE A 449 -4.74 25.59 -26.00
CA ILE A 449 -4.33 24.20 -26.22
C ILE A 449 -4.24 23.89 -27.72
N SER A 450 -5.24 24.26 -28.51
CA SER A 450 -5.22 24.03 -29.96
C SER A 450 -4.09 24.81 -30.64
N ALA A 451 -3.80 26.04 -30.21
CA ALA A 451 -2.71 26.85 -30.78
C ALA A 451 -1.33 26.23 -30.50
N GLN A 452 -1.11 25.67 -29.31
CA GLN A 452 0.14 24.96 -28.97
C GLN A 452 0.33 23.66 -29.76
N ASN A 453 -0.74 23.10 -30.31
CA ASN A 453 -0.74 21.84 -31.03
C ASN A 453 -1.14 22.01 -32.50
N SER A 454 -0.83 23.16 -33.11
CA SER A 454 -1.18 23.47 -34.52
C SER A 454 -0.74 22.39 -35.51
N ASP A 455 0.39 21.75 -35.22
CA ASP A 455 1.03 20.74 -36.07
C ASP A 455 0.49 19.33 -35.84
N ARG A 456 -0.42 19.15 -34.86
CA ARG A 456 -1.03 17.89 -34.45
C ARG A 456 -2.54 17.95 -34.63
N PRO A 457 -3.07 17.53 -35.80
CA PRO A 457 -4.51 17.60 -36.10
C PRO A 457 -5.39 16.96 -35.03
N GLU A 458 -4.91 15.88 -34.40
CA GLU A 458 -5.60 15.15 -33.34
C GLU A 458 -5.78 15.95 -32.04
N LYS A 459 -5.04 17.03 -31.84
CA LYS A 459 -5.14 17.88 -30.64
C LYS A 459 -5.81 19.23 -30.88
N LYS A 460 -6.33 19.47 -32.09
CA LYS A 460 -7.09 20.68 -32.43
C LYS A 460 -8.52 20.64 -31.88
N VAL A 461 -9.11 19.45 -31.78
CA VAL A 461 -10.47 19.23 -31.23
C VAL A 461 -10.39 18.73 -29.79
N ILE A 462 -11.41 19.03 -29.00
CA ILE A 462 -11.50 18.69 -27.58
C ILE A 462 -12.28 17.40 -27.39
N ASP A 463 -11.66 16.45 -26.69
CA ASP A 463 -12.23 15.15 -26.39
C ASP A 463 -12.96 15.10 -25.04
N PHE A 464 -13.99 14.26 -24.96
CA PHE A 464 -14.53 13.79 -23.69
C PHE A 464 -13.80 12.53 -23.25
N LEU A 465 -13.19 12.56 -22.06
CA LEU A 465 -12.41 11.45 -21.51
C LEU A 465 -13.24 10.63 -20.52
N ILE A 466 -12.79 9.40 -20.27
CA ILE A 466 -13.25 8.63 -19.11
C ILE A 466 -12.87 9.41 -17.85
N THR A 467 -13.86 9.83 -17.06
CA THR A 467 -13.62 10.66 -15.88
C THR A 467 -13.38 9.82 -14.62
N PRO A 468 -12.78 10.40 -13.55
CA PRO A 468 -12.72 9.74 -12.25
C PRO A 468 -14.08 9.30 -11.69
N ALA A 469 -15.17 10.00 -12.06
CA ALA A 469 -16.52 9.64 -11.68
C ALA A 469 -17.00 8.35 -12.38
N ILE A 470 -16.67 8.20 -13.66
CA ILE A 470 -16.93 6.97 -14.42
C ILE A 470 -16.13 5.80 -13.83
N LEU A 471 -14.83 6.01 -13.54
CA LEU A 471 -14.01 4.98 -12.88
C LEU A 471 -14.60 4.56 -11.53
N LYS A 472 -15.06 5.52 -10.71
CA LYS A 472 -15.73 5.25 -9.44
C LYS A 472 -17.05 4.48 -9.62
N THR A 473 -17.76 4.73 -10.70
CA THR A 473 -18.98 3.96 -11.04
C THR A 473 -18.63 2.51 -11.36
N TYR A 474 -17.56 2.27 -12.11
CA TYR A 474 -17.04 0.93 -12.35
C TYR A 474 -16.53 0.27 -11.05
N GLU A 475 -15.87 1.00 -10.13
CA GLU A 475 -15.48 0.48 -8.81
C GLU A 475 -16.67 -0.14 -8.04
N ASN A 476 -17.87 0.41 -8.19
CA ASN A 476 -19.06 -0.15 -7.55
C ASN A 476 -19.45 -1.51 -8.13
N THR A 477 -19.17 -1.76 -9.41
CA THR A 477 -19.50 -3.05 -10.06
C THR A 477 -18.60 -4.19 -9.59
N ILE A 478 -17.39 -3.88 -9.11
CA ILE A 478 -16.44 -4.85 -8.57
C ILE A 478 -16.53 -4.98 -7.04
N GLN A 479 -17.49 -4.31 -6.40
CA GLN A 479 -17.61 -4.25 -4.95
C GLN A 479 -17.86 -5.62 -4.31
N ASP A 480 -18.59 -6.52 -4.97
CA ASP A 480 -18.82 -7.88 -4.47
C ASP A 480 -17.53 -8.70 -4.39
N ARG A 481 -16.64 -8.53 -5.37
CA ARG A 481 -15.29 -9.15 -5.34
C ARG A 481 -14.44 -8.57 -4.21
N VAL A 482 -14.57 -7.27 -3.93
CA VAL A 482 -13.90 -6.62 -2.80
C VAL A 482 -14.39 -7.20 -1.48
N ASP A 483 -15.71 -7.36 -1.31
CA ASP A 483 -16.28 -7.88 -0.08
C ASP A 483 -15.93 -9.37 0.11
N SER A 484 -16.01 -10.18 -0.95
CA SER A 484 -15.56 -11.57 -0.92
C SER A 484 -14.07 -11.72 -0.58
N LEU A 485 -13.20 -10.89 -1.18
CA LEU A 485 -11.77 -10.91 -0.86
C LEU A 485 -11.49 -10.43 0.56
N ALA A 486 -12.24 -9.44 1.06
CA ALA A 486 -12.13 -8.99 2.45
C ALA A 486 -12.52 -10.10 3.44
N GLU A 487 -13.57 -10.87 3.15
CA GLU A 487 -13.93 -12.06 3.92
C GLU A 487 -12.86 -13.15 3.85
N GLY A 488 -12.27 -13.38 2.67
CA GLY A 488 -11.15 -14.31 2.50
C GLY A 488 -9.92 -13.91 3.31
N PHE A 489 -9.51 -12.64 3.24
CA PHE A 489 -8.43 -12.10 4.08
C PHE A 489 -8.76 -12.22 5.57
N TRP A 490 -10.00 -11.96 5.95
CA TRP A 490 -10.44 -12.11 7.33
C TRP A 490 -10.34 -13.57 7.79
N GLY A 491 -10.93 -14.51 7.04
CA GLY A 491 -10.92 -15.94 7.35
C GLY A 491 -9.50 -16.50 7.44
N ALA A 492 -8.60 -16.11 6.54
CA ALA A 492 -7.20 -16.57 6.57
C ALA A 492 -6.45 -16.18 7.85
N ASN A 493 -6.85 -15.09 8.52
CA ASN A 493 -6.18 -14.60 9.72
C ASN A 493 -6.94 -14.91 11.01
N PHE A 494 -8.27 -15.07 10.94
CA PHE A 494 -9.14 -15.15 12.12
C PHE A 494 -10.11 -16.33 12.13
N ALA A 495 -10.07 -17.24 11.15
CA ALA A 495 -10.93 -18.43 11.19
C ALA A 495 -10.76 -19.18 12.53
N PRO A 496 -11.87 -19.59 13.18
CA PRO A 496 -13.24 -19.68 12.67
C PRO A 496 -14.12 -18.41 12.84
N LEU A 497 -13.58 -17.29 13.31
CA LEU A 497 -14.35 -16.07 13.58
C LEU A 497 -14.76 -15.36 12.28
N SER A 498 -16.05 -15.36 11.93
CA SER A 498 -16.56 -14.65 10.75
C SER A 498 -16.52 -13.13 10.92
N LEU A 499 -16.45 -12.39 9.80
CA LEU A 499 -16.40 -10.93 9.80
C LEU A 499 -17.66 -10.29 10.42
N ASP A 500 -18.83 -10.88 10.17
CA ASP A 500 -20.10 -10.43 10.76
C ASP A 500 -20.14 -10.68 12.28
N LEU A 501 -19.72 -11.88 12.72
CA LEU A 501 -19.64 -12.20 14.13
C LEU A 501 -18.64 -11.29 14.85
N TYR A 502 -17.50 -10.98 14.23
CA TYR A 502 -16.54 -10.02 14.76
C TYR A 502 -17.15 -8.63 14.96
N LYS A 503 -17.87 -8.10 13.96
CA LYS A 503 -18.52 -6.77 14.07
C LYS A 503 -19.51 -6.71 15.25
N LYS A 504 -20.27 -7.79 15.47
CA LYS A 504 -21.19 -7.91 16.61
C LYS A 504 -20.43 -7.98 17.93
N LEU A 505 -19.40 -8.82 18.01
CA LEU A 505 -18.57 -8.96 19.20
C LEU A 505 -17.79 -7.69 19.53
N SER A 506 -17.26 -6.97 18.53
CA SER A 506 -16.52 -5.72 18.74
C SER A 506 -17.44 -4.61 19.28
N MET A 507 -18.67 -4.52 18.78
CA MET A 507 -19.68 -3.61 19.31
C MET A 507 -20.05 -3.96 20.77
N ALA A 508 -20.31 -5.24 21.04
CA ALA A 508 -20.60 -5.71 22.40
C ALA A 508 -19.43 -5.45 23.36
N TYR A 509 -18.19 -5.67 22.91
CA TYR A 509 -16.96 -5.38 23.64
C TYR A 509 -16.83 -3.89 23.96
N VAL A 510 -17.12 -2.99 23.01
CA VAL A 510 -17.05 -1.54 23.26
C VAL A 510 -18.12 -1.10 24.27
N LEU A 511 -19.34 -1.62 24.17
CA LEU A 511 -20.39 -1.35 25.16
C LEU A 511 -19.99 -1.86 26.55
N LEU A 512 -19.43 -3.07 26.63
CA LEU A 512 -18.92 -3.64 27.87
C LEU A 512 -17.77 -2.79 28.45
N PHE A 513 -16.84 -2.37 27.60
CA PHE A 513 -15.72 -1.50 27.99
C PHE A 513 -16.22 -0.16 28.52
N ILE A 514 -17.17 0.49 27.84
CA ILE A 514 -17.78 1.75 28.31
C ILE A 514 -18.48 1.52 29.66
N GLY A 515 -19.20 0.40 29.81
CA GLY A 515 -19.83 0.01 31.07
C GLY A 515 -18.81 -0.12 32.20
N ILE A 516 -17.74 -0.89 32.00
CA ILE A 516 -16.66 -1.04 32.98
C ILE A 516 -16.01 0.32 33.26
N ALA A 517 -15.73 1.12 32.24
CA ALA A 517 -15.10 2.42 32.40
C ALA A 517 -15.91 3.40 33.24
N LEU A 518 -17.24 3.43 33.06
CA LEU A 518 -18.14 4.33 33.78
C LEU A 518 -18.53 3.81 35.18
N PHE A 519 -18.84 2.52 35.31
CA PHE A 519 -19.37 1.94 36.56
C PHE A 519 -18.28 1.51 37.53
N TRP A 520 -17.16 0.98 37.05
CA TRP A 520 -16.04 0.59 37.92
C TRP A 520 -15.43 1.83 38.60
N GLU A 521 -15.48 2.99 37.93
CA GLU A 521 -15.09 4.25 38.52
C GLU A 521 -16.07 4.76 39.59
N ARG A 522 -17.25 4.16 39.80
CA ARG A 522 -18.21 4.62 40.82
C ARG A 522 -18.35 3.67 42.01
N GLY A 523 -18.13 2.36 41.84
CA GLY A 523 -18.52 1.34 42.82
C GLY A 523 -17.46 0.92 43.85
N ARG A 524 -16.16 0.92 43.52
CA ARG A 524 -15.09 0.44 44.43
C ARG A 524 -13.75 1.13 44.16
N ILE A 525 -12.88 1.20 45.17
CA ILE A 525 -11.49 1.64 45.03
C ILE A 525 -10.64 0.39 44.79
N PRO A 526 -10.06 0.19 43.59
CA PRO A 526 -9.22 -0.97 43.34
C PRO A 526 -7.86 -0.85 44.05
N HIS A 527 -7.21 -2.00 44.27
CA HIS A 527 -5.79 -2.03 44.65
C HIS A 527 -4.95 -1.26 43.62
N GLN A 528 -3.94 -0.52 44.09
CA GLN A 528 -3.03 0.25 43.26
C GLN A 528 -1.59 -0.22 43.45
N THR A 529 -0.78 -0.08 42.40
CA THR A 529 0.67 -0.33 42.46
C THR A 529 1.38 0.94 42.95
N CYS A 530 2.13 0.84 44.05
CA CYS A 530 2.94 1.95 44.56
C CYS A 530 4.13 2.23 43.63
N LEU A 531 4.27 3.46 43.12
CA LEU A 531 5.37 3.85 42.23
C LEU A 531 6.76 3.81 42.90
N SER A 532 6.81 3.92 44.23
CA SER A 532 8.08 3.99 44.97
C SER A 532 8.63 2.63 45.38
N CYS A 533 7.79 1.63 45.62
CA CYS A 533 8.24 0.30 46.08
C CYS A 533 7.59 -0.88 45.33
N GLY A 534 6.70 -0.62 44.37
CA GLY A 534 6.00 -1.65 43.59
C GLY A 534 5.08 -2.55 44.40
N ALA A 535 4.71 -2.17 45.63
CA ALA A 535 3.77 -2.92 46.45
C ALA A 535 2.33 -2.63 46.01
N ALA A 536 1.47 -3.65 46.02
CA ALA A 536 0.03 -3.46 45.92
C ALA A 536 -0.49 -2.90 47.25
N PHE A 537 -1.35 -1.88 47.18
CA PHE A 537 -1.98 -1.31 48.37
C PHE A 537 -3.39 -0.84 48.05
N HIS A 538 -4.27 -0.86 49.05
CA HIS A 538 -5.63 -0.36 48.94
C HIS A 538 -5.71 1.05 49.56
N PRO A 539 -5.87 2.12 48.77
CA PRO A 539 -5.93 3.47 49.33
C PRO A 539 -7.31 3.75 49.98
N PRO A 540 -7.37 4.62 51.00
CA PRO A 540 -8.63 4.98 51.67
C PRO A 540 -9.54 5.86 50.81
N MET A 541 -8.96 6.58 49.84
CA MET A 541 -9.67 7.38 48.85
C MET A 541 -8.98 7.22 47.49
N ARG A 542 -9.69 7.50 46.40
CA ARG A 542 -9.10 7.38 45.06
C ARG A 542 -7.99 8.41 44.87
N LEU A 543 -6.75 7.93 44.80
CA LEU A 543 -5.58 8.76 44.46
C LEU A 543 -5.56 9.05 42.96
N GLU A 544 -5.02 10.21 42.60
CA GLU A 544 -4.70 10.50 41.20
C GLU A 544 -3.69 9.46 40.69
N MET A 545 -4.10 8.69 39.67
CA MET A 545 -3.33 7.53 39.20
C MET A 545 -1.94 7.88 38.63
N SER A 546 -1.60 9.16 38.49
CA SER A 546 -0.27 9.63 38.07
C SER A 546 0.78 9.51 39.17
N THR A 547 0.40 9.49 40.45
CA THR A 547 1.37 9.45 41.57
C THR A 547 0.98 8.50 42.73
N PRO A 548 0.49 7.27 42.46
CA PRO A 548 0.08 6.36 43.52
C PRO A 548 1.27 5.97 44.40
N LYS A 549 1.22 6.37 45.67
CA LYS A 549 2.22 6.01 46.70
C LYS A 549 1.50 5.43 47.90
N CYS A 550 2.00 4.31 48.41
CA CYS A 550 1.49 3.73 49.65
C CYS A 550 1.88 4.59 50.86
N ASN A 551 1.11 4.48 51.93
CA ASN A 551 1.31 5.26 53.16
C ASN A 551 2.72 5.11 53.74
N GLN A 552 3.33 3.91 53.63
CA GLN A 552 4.69 3.67 54.09
C GLN A 552 5.73 4.48 53.30
N CYS A 553 5.59 4.57 51.97
CA CYS A 553 6.49 5.35 51.14
C CYS A 553 6.32 6.86 51.33
N VAL A 554 5.08 7.32 51.52
CA VAL A 554 4.81 8.73 51.86
C VAL A 554 5.42 9.08 53.21
N ALA A 555 5.23 8.24 54.23
CA ALA A 555 5.79 8.46 55.57
C ALA A 555 7.33 8.47 55.57
N ALA A 556 7.97 7.59 54.79
CA ALA A 556 9.42 7.54 54.64
C ALA A 556 10.03 8.80 53.99
N GLN A 557 9.25 9.48 53.14
CA GLN A 557 9.65 10.73 52.47
C GLN A 557 9.24 11.98 53.26
N SER A 558 8.37 11.86 54.27
CA SER A 558 7.89 12.99 55.06
C SER A 558 8.90 13.46 56.12
N SER A 559 8.97 14.78 56.34
CA SER A 559 9.76 15.40 57.41
C SER A 559 9.15 15.23 58.80
N LYS A 560 7.88 14.80 58.90
CA LYS A 560 7.16 14.61 60.18
C LYS A 560 7.75 13.47 61.02
N THR A 561 7.89 13.66 62.32
CA THR A 561 8.53 12.74 63.28
C THR A 561 7.66 11.55 63.74
N VAL A 562 6.51 11.33 63.12
CA VAL A 562 5.52 10.30 63.50
C VAL A 562 6.06 8.85 63.36
N VAL A 563 7.11 8.64 62.56
CA VAL A 563 7.74 7.32 62.33
C VAL A 563 9.22 7.39 62.70
N THR A 564 9.72 6.34 63.38
CA THR A 564 11.13 6.25 63.80
C THR A 564 12.11 6.34 62.63
N SER A 565 13.27 6.97 62.85
CA SER A 565 14.33 7.12 61.84
C SER A 565 14.73 5.78 61.22
N VAL A 566 14.90 4.74 62.04
CA VAL A 566 15.24 3.38 61.62
C VAL A 566 14.21 2.81 60.62
N LYS A 567 12.91 2.95 60.89
CA LYS A 567 11.85 2.46 59.97
C LYS A 567 11.83 3.26 58.67
N LYS A 568 12.10 4.58 58.73
CA LYS A 568 12.22 5.41 57.52
C LYS A 568 13.41 4.99 56.66
N ASP A 569 14.57 4.71 57.27
CA ASP A 569 15.78 4.35 56.55
C ASP A 569 15.68 2.96 55.90
N LEU A 570 15.06 2.00 56.58
CA LEU A 570 14.72 0.69 55.98
C LEU A 570 13.81 0.84 54.77
N LYS A 571 12.74 1.66 54.87
CA LYS A 571 11.84 1.88 53.74
C LYS A 571 12.51 2.64 52.58
N LYS A 572 13.38 3.61 52.88
CA LYS A 572 14.18 4.30 51.85
C LYS A 572 15.15 3.34 51.14
N LYS A 573 15.73 2.38 51.86
CA LYS A 573 16.55 1.31 51.27
C LYS A 573 15.72 0.44 50.33
N GLU A 574 14.55 -0.02 50.75
CA GLU A 574 13.61 -0.79 49.91
C GLU A 574 13.21 -0.03 48.63
N ILE A 575 12.91 1.28 48.75
CA ILE A 575 12.59 2.14 47.60
C ILE A 575 13.76 2.21 46.61
N ARG A 576 15.00 2.35 47.10
CA ARG A 576 16.21 2.38 46.25
C ARG A 576 16.40 1.04 45.53
N GLU A 577 16.39 -0.06 46.27
CA GLU A 577 16.55 -1.41 45.69
C GLU A 577 15.45 -1.73 44.66
N TYR A 578 14.22 -1.29 44.89
CA TYR A 578 13.14 -1.42 43.93
C TYR A 578 13.41 -0.59 42.67
N LYS A 579 13.78 0.68 42.81
CA LYS A 579 14.09 1.55 41.67
C LYS A 579 15.26 1.04 40.85
N ASP A 580 16.33 0.59 41.49
CA ASP A 580 17.52 0.03 40.82
C ASP A 580 17.17 -1.25 40.06
N ARG A 581 16.31 -2.10 40.64
CA ARG A 581 15.81 -3.30 39.96
C ARG A 581 14.94 -2.94 38.77
N VAL A 582 14.04 -1.96 38.93
CA VAL A 582 13.15 -1.51 37.86
C VAL A 582 13.94 -0.90 36.70
N SER A 583 14.94 -0.06 36.97
CA SER A 583 15.79 0.50 35.92
C SER A 583 16.59 -0.60 35.20
N THR A 584 17.18 -1.53 35.95
CA THR A 584 17.95 -2.64 35.37
C THR A 584 17.08 -3.52 34.45
N ILE A 585 15.85 -3.83 34.87
CA ILE A 585 14.91 -4.60 34.05
C ILE A 585 14.47 -3.80 32.83
N ALA A 586 14.16 -2.51 33.01
CA ALA A 586 13.76 -1.64 31.90
C ALA A 586 14.86 -1.54 30.84
N ASP A 587 16.11 -1.36 31.26
CA ASP A 587 17.28 -1.31 30.37
C ASP A 587 17.46 -2.62 29.61
N LEU A 588 17.24 -3.76 30.28
CA LEU A 588 17.30 -5.07 29.63
C LEU A 588 16.17 -5.23 28.60
N LEU A 589 14.94 -4.84 28.95
CA LEU A 589 13.77 -4.95 28.07
C LEU A 589 13.92 -4.06 26.83
N ASP A 590 14.36 -2.81 26.99
CA ASP A 590 14.60 -1.89 25.86
C ASP A 590 15.70 -2.40 24.93
N ARG A 591 16.74 -3.07 25.45
CA ARG A 591 17.73 -3.74 24.61
C ARG A 591 17.11 -4.83 23.75
N VAL A 592 16.15 -5.60 24.26
CA VAL A 592 15.54 -6.68 23.46
C VAL A 592 14.54 -6.11 22.46
N ILE A 593 13.60 -5.27 22.92
CA ILE A 593 12.59 -4.62 22.08
C ILE A 593 12.55 -3.13 22.46
N PRO A 594 13.06 -2.23 21.61
CA PRO A 594 13.07 -0.81 21.91
C PRO A 594 11.65 -0.28 22.21
N GLY A 595 11.51 0.43 23.32
CA GLY A 595 10.27 1.02 23.80
C GLY A 595 9.61 0.29 24.97
N VAL A 596 9.90 -1.00 25.18
CA VAL A 596 9.28 -1.80 26.26
C VAL A 596 9.72 -1.33 27.66
N GLY A 597 11.01 -1.00 27.84
CA GLY A 597 11.53 -0.45 29.09
C GLY A 597 10.89 0.89 29.46
N ARG A 598 10.57 1.72 28.45
CA ARG A 598 9.84 2.98 28.64
C ARG A 598 8.41 2.77 29.12
N ILE A 599 7.71 1.76 28.59
CA ILE A 599 6.37 1.36 29.07
C ILE A 599 6.48 0.91 30.53
N TYR A 600 7.50 0.12 30.85
CA TYR A 600 7.74 -0.41 32.19
C TYR A 600 8.02 0.69 33.24
N THR A 601 8.70 1.78 32.87
CA THR A 601 9.22 2.78 33.83
C THR A 601 8.32 3.99 34.07
N ASN A 602 7.43 4.37 33.15
CA ASN A 602 6.35 5.42 33.22
C ASN A 602 6.24 6.34 31.98
N SER A 603 6.67 5.91 30.80
CA SER A 603 6.45 6.62 29.53
C SER A 603 5.72 5.72 28.52
N PRO A 604 4.45 5.40 28.76
CA PRO A 604 3.74 4.35 28.04
C PRO A 604 3.49 4.71 26.56
N PHE A 605 3.13 5.96 26.26
CA PHE A 605 2.87 6.40 24.89
C PHE A 605 4.15 6.47 24.05
N GLY A 606 5.21 7.09 24.59
CA GLY A 606 6.51 7.13 23.92
C GLY A 606 7.05 5.72 23.68
N GLY A 607 6.98 4.85 24.71
CA GLY A 607 7.37 3.46 24.60
C GLY A 607 6.60 2.68 23.53
N MET A 608 5.26 2.83 23.48
CA MET A 608 4.44 2.23 22.42
C MET A 608 4.89 2.65 21.03
N VAL A 609 5.19 3.93 20.79
CA VAL A 609 5.64 4.42 19.47
C VAL A 609 6.96 3.75 19.07
N PHE A 610 7.94 3.67 19.98
CA PHE A 610 9.20 2.99 19.70
C PHE A 610 9.02 1.49 19.44
N THR A 611 8.12 0.83 20.20
CA THR A 611 7.78 -0.57 19.97
C THR A 611 7.06 -0.77 18.64
N ALA A 612 6.20 0.17 18.22
CA ALA A 612 5.54 0.14 16.91
C ALA A 612 6.53 0.24 15.76
N ILE A 613 7.49 1.17 15.84
CA ILE A 613 8.51 1.31 14.79
C ILE A 613 9.39 0.06 14.73
N SER A 614 9.77 -0.48 15.90
CA SER A 614 10.59 -1.70 15.98
C SER A 614 9.87 -2.92 15.39
N THR A 615 8.58 -3.11 15.69
CA THR A 615 7.79 -4.22 15.15
C THR A 615 7.52 -4.07 13.65
N ILE A 616 7.32 -2.84 13.14
CA ILE A 616 7.21 -2.58 11.69
C ILE A 616 8.49 -3.01 10.99
N LEU A 617 9.65 -2.60 11.51
CA LEU A 617 10.94 -2.92 10.90
C LEU A 617 11.21 -4.44 10.92
N VAL A 618 10.94 -5.11 12.03
CA VAL A 618 11.13 -6.57 12.16
C VAL A 618 10.21 -7.34 11.23
N VAL A 619 8.91 -7.02 11.19
CA VAL A 619 7.93 -7.69 10.31
C VAL A 619 8.27 -7.47 8.83
N PHE A 620 8.70 -6.26 8.47
CA PHE A 620 9.13 -5.93 7.12
C PHE A 620 10.33 -6.78 6.68
N VAL A 621 11.40 -6.81 7.49
CA VAL A 621 12.61 -7.60 7.18
C VAL A 621 12.31 -9.10 7.15
N ALA A 622 11.52 -9.61 8.11
CA ALA A 622 11.14 -11.02 8.13
C ALA A 622 10.38 -11.43 6.86
N THR A 623 9.53 -10.54 6.33
CA THR A 623 8.80 -10.83 5.09
C THR A 623 9.70 -10.80 3.86
N LEU A 624 10.64 -9.86 3.77
CA LEU A 624 11.62 -9.85 2.68
C LEU A 624 12.42 -11.16 2.63
N VAL A 625 12.86 -11.62 3.79
CA VAL A 625 13.59 -12.90 3.93
C VAL A 625 12.70 -14.08 3.55
N TYR A 626 11.44 -14.11 4.02
CA TYR A 626 10.49 -15.16 3.65
C TYR A 626 10.19 -15.21 2.16
N TYR A 627 10.00 -14.06 1.51
CA TYR A 627 9.75 -13.99 0.08
C TYR A 627 10.93 -14.52 -0.73
N ASP A 628 12.16 -14.16 -0.34
CA ASP A 628 13.38 -14.70 -0.96
C ASP A 628 13.55 -16.20 -0.72
N LEU A 629 13.12 -16.73 0.43
CA LEU A 629 13.13 -18.17 0.75
C LEU A 629 12.20 -19.00 -0.15
N VAL A 630 11.02 -18.46 -0.45
CA VAL A 630 9.95 -19.18 -1.14
C VAL A 630 10.02 -19.01 -2.65
N THR A 631 10.38 -17.82 -3.14
CA THR A 631 10.34 -17.51 -4.58
C THR A 631 11.64 -17.80 -5.31
N VAL A 632 12.76 -17.86 -4.59
CA VAL A 632 14.05 -18.22 -5.14
C VAL A 632 14.61 -19.34 -4.28
N SER A 633 14.79 -20.54 -4.83
CA SER A 633 15.47 -21.63 -4.12
C SER A 633 16.96 -21.30 -3.96
N MET A 634 17.29 -20.33 -3.09
CA MET A 634 18.67 -19.90 -2.82
C MET A 634 19.23 -20.63 -1.60
N ALA A 635 20.53 -20.94 -1.65
CA ALA A 635 21.24 -21.42 -0.48
C ALA A 635 21.22 -20.37 0.65
N PRO A 636 21.17 -20.76 1.93
CA PRO A 636 21.11 -19.83 3.07
C PRO A 636 22.21 -18.76 3.10
N ALA A 637 23.40 -19.09 2.57
CA ALA A 637 24.53 -18.16 2.50
C ALA A 637 24.30 -17.00 1.51
N ASP A 638 23.62 -17.26 0.38
CA ASP A 638 23.33 -16.26 -0.64
C ASP A 638 22.18 -15.34 -0.22
N MET A 639 21.21 -15.89 0.52
CA MET A 639 20.13 -15.13 1.14
C MET A 639 20.63 -14.16 2.21
N ALA A 640 21.53 -14.62 3.08
CA ALA A 640 22.18 -13.77 4.07
C ALA A 640 22.97 -12.64 3.40
N ARG A 641 23.62 -12.91 2.26
CA ARG A 641 24.37 -11.92 1.49
C ARG A 641 23.47 -10.90 0.80
N LYS A 642 22.37 -11.35 0.17
CA LYS A 642 21.41 -10.49 -0.55
C LYS A 642 20.65 -9.56 0.39
N ASN A 643 20.29 -10.05 1.58
CA ASN A 643 19.54 -9.29 2.59
C ASN A 643 20.42 -8.66 3.67
N ALA A 644 21.75 -8.77 3.57
CA ALA A 644 22.69 -8.13 4.49
C ALA A 644 22.41 -6.63 4.71
N PRO A 645 22.05 -5.81 3.69
CA PRO A 645 21.72 -4.40 3.92
C PRO A 645 20.50 -4.22 4.83
N ALA A 646 19.47 -5.05 4.70
CA ALA A 646 18.28 -4.99 5.55
C ALA A 646 18.62 -5.35 7.00
N PHE A 647 19.46 -6.37 7.22
CA PHE A 647 19.95 -6.71 8.55
C PHE A 647 20.86 -5.62 9.15
N VAL A 648 21.68 -4.96 8.33
CA VAL A 648 22.51 -3.82 8.76
C VAL A 648 21.64 -2.63 9.14
N VAL A 649 20.61 -2.29 8.35
CA VAL A 649 19.65 -1.22 8.69
C VAL A 649 18.93 -1.55 10.00
N LEU A 650 18.51 -2.81 10.20
CA LEU A 650 17.89 -3.25 11.44
C LEU A 650 18.86 -3.15 12.63
N GLY A 651 20.12 -3.55 12.43
CA GLY A 651 21.18 -3.44 13.43
C GLY A 651 21.53 -1.98 13.76
N LEU A 652 21.61 -1.09 12.76
CA LEU A 652 21.87 0.34 12.95
C LEU A 652 20.68 1.04 13.61
N TYR A 653 19.46 0.72 13.22
CA TYR A 653 18.25 1.21 13.89
C TYR A 653 18.25 0.74 15.36
N TRP A 654 18.53 -0.54 15.61
CA TRP A 654 18.58 -1.09 16.96
C TRP A 654 19.68 -0.43 17.79
N LEU A 655 20.88 -0.24 17.23
CA LEU A 655 21.97 0.48 17.87
C LEU A 655 21.62 1.94 18.15
N THR A 656 21.09 2.68 17.18
CA THR A 656 20.73 4.10 17.35
C THR A 656 19.62 4.29 18.38
N MET A 657 18.57 3.47 18.35
CA MET A 657 17.51 3.51 19.35
C MET A 657 18.01 3.13 20.76
N ASN A 658 18.99 2.22 20.85
CA ASN A 658 19.61 1.82 22.11
C ASN A 658 20.79 2.69 22.56
N THR A 659 21.27 3.66 21.75
CA THR A 659 22.43 4.51 22.08
C THR A 659 22.09 6.00 22.14
N ALA A 660 21.33 6.52 21.17
CA ALA A 660 21.00 7.94 21.07
C ALA A 660 20.07 8.44 22.18
N LEU A 661 19.38 7.52 22.85
CA LEU A 661 18.31 7.86 23.79
C LEU A 661 18.65 7.59 25.26
N PHE A 662 19.92 7.29 25.57
CA PHE A 662 20.45 7.14 26.94
C PHE A 662 21.03 8.42 27.53
N LYS A 663 20.73 9.60 26.97
CA LYS A 663 21.02 10.89 27.60
C LYS A 663 19.73 11.58 28.02
N GLU A 664 19.27 11.23 29.21
CA GLU A 664 18.73 12.16 30.20
C GLU A 664 18.48 11.32 31.47
N HIS A 665 19.46 11.37 32.37
CA HIS A 665 19.39 10.82 33.73
C HIS A 665 18.60 11.74 34.65
#